data_AF-A0A5C9E377-F1
#
_entry.id   AF-A0A5C9E377-F1
#
_cell.length_a   1.000
_cell.length_b   1.000
_cell.length_c   1.000
_cell.angle_alpha   90.00
_cell.angle_beta   90.00
_cell.angle_gamma   90.00
#
_symmetry.space_group_name_H-M   'P 1'
#
loop_
_entity.id
_entity.type
_entity.pdbx_description
1 polymer ?
#
loop_
_entity_poly.entity_id
_entity_poly.type
_entity_poly.pdbx_seq_one_letter_code
_entity_poly.pdbx_strand_id
1 'polypeptide(L)'
;MSGKVTGTRIKISSDGINKQWAKIQYTEDGMVLITKDAEYTFKDNQILLHFEYEILTNVSGISERRQLDKEIVIGICPFYKSIETYQLGPVMNPPDFYPPASGSWVNRLRAEGREMIVLINQIHLSERYWISIFDPKTGYVFESREIKEYEKNYVIMKTDWDIYQEWQEVFYRPYDAEEIVNQPAPNWAELALLGGRMNVTSTKKAQTMREAIDQYIPSSYPLDIKQQIRIFFAWITKGKIPDEDPVDFLGKMGDSMVLRLLMFGHLQCLLDDSRTPRYAEIMDKASKGQIKYPKRSLQDSRLREPWYLAVEVLMEQFPNWTKEVIDISIDLMNKEDVFLHAPVSSDEAKKSQEMWKKRLAIMEYGISLTPFYQTRAYGLPRVVYIGAAHRWPHKHLEMIIQFGEMFGKPQYIQLMTMPFRAIERLRRTNQKVTEITWSKYRVNLDLYDSDSEKWTADTKQIVKSLNKTFSIRRLNNEFDGWRGKKTTVITKKDAKALDFASQRVYLSATENQEYWNFFSVDRDSVSEAIEKLDRIKAIDYFYHPLFYRVPSVISIAQGSPGNVLSYARALLKYTPSTTVHISKDSTQLYALSRLPHDQVLYLIQTLPEVAIEQGVNLRVERMRGYKSYRNDLHQRLLLSDDTWDEDLSGLLSQIR
;
A
#
# COMPACT_ATOMS: atom_id res chain seq x y z
N MET A 1 -31.94 11.97 26.25
CA MET A 1 -33.13 11.89 25.37
C MET A 1 -32.65 11.65 23.94
N SER A 2 -32.44 10.39 23.58
CA SER A 2 -31.99 9.96 22.25
C SER A 2 -33.22 9.64 21.40
N GLY A 3 -33.73 10.64 20.67
CA GLY A 3 -34.76 10.40 19.68
C GLY A 3 -34.18 9.53 18.57
N LYS A 4 -34.72 8.31 18.40
CA LYS A 4 -34.55 7.53 17.18
C LYS A 4 -35.14 8.34 16.03
N VAL A 5 -34.32 9.07 15.29
CA VAL A 5 -34.71 9.61 13.98
C VAL A 5 -34.60 8.46 12.99
N THR A 6 -35.55 7.52 13.02
CA THR A 6 -35.67 6.51 11.95
C THR A 6 -36.66 7.02 10.92
N GLY A 7 -36.12 7.45 9.76
CA GLY A 7 -36.88 7.79 8.57
C GLY A 7 -36.65 9.23 8.08
N THR A 8 -35.97 9.36 6.95
CA THR A 8 -36.00 10.58 6.14
C THR A 8 -37.30 10.54 5.35
N ARG A 9 -38.25 11.44 5.67
CA ARG A 9 -39.49 11.58 4.90
C ARG A 9 -39.09 12.18 3.55
N ILE A 10 -39.27 11.40 2.49
CA ILE A 10 -38.88 11.77 1.13
C ILE A 10 -40.10 11.69 0.24
N LYS A 11 -40.14 12.60 -0.71
CA LYS A 11 -41.13 12.63 -1.77
C LYS A 11 -40.62 11.78 -2.93
N ILE A 12 -41.49 10.92 -3.46
CA ILE A 12 -41.15 10.01 -4.56
C ILE A 12 -41.94 10.31 -5.81
N SER A 13 -41.35 10.01 -6.96
CA SER A 13 -42.02 9.99 -8.27
C SER A 13 -41.52 8.82 -9.12
N SER A 14 -42.43 8.16 -9.84
CA SER A 14 -42.15 7.17 -10.88
C SER A 14 -43.06 7.41 -12.07
N ASP A 15 -42.74 6.84 -13.24
CA ASP A 15 -43.61 6.93 -14.42
C ASP A 15 -45.04 6.46 -14.08
N GLY A 16 -46.00 7.37 -14.24
CA GLY A 16 -47.43 7.10 -13.99
C GLY A 16 -47.92 7.22 -12.54
N ILE A 17 -47.08 7.57 -11.55
CA ILE A 17 -47.49 7.73 -10.14
C ILE A 17 -47.37 9.20 -9.68
N ASN A 18 -48.47 9.76 -9.13
CA ASN A 18 -48.48 11.08 -8.49
C ASN A 18 -47.51 11.14 -7.31
N LYS A 19 -46.92 12.32 -7.06
CA LYS A 19 -45.99 12.56 -5.93
C LYS A 19 -46.55 12.04 -4.60
N GLN A 20 -45.96 11.00 -4.04
CA GLN A 20 -46.33 10.43 -2.73
C GLN A 20 -45.22 10.64 -1.70
N TRP A 21 -45.60 10.62 -0.42
CA TRP A 21 -44.65 10.65 0.69
C TRP A 21 -44.34 9.22 1.14
N ALA A 22 -43.06 8.89 1.23
CA ALA A 22 -42.59 7.62 1.75
C ALA A 22 -41.53 7.82 2.83
N LYS A 23 -41.28 6.77 3.60
CA LYS A 23 -40.15 6.71 4.53
C LYS A 23 -39.03 5.93 3.87
N ILE A 24 -37.83 6.52 3.80
CA ILE A 24 -36.64 5.78 3.41
C ILE A 24 -36.00 5.18 4.66
N GLN A 25 -35.69 3.89 4.58
CA GLN A 25 -34.86 3.18 5.53
C GLN A 25 -33.54 2.82 4.85
N TYR A 26 -32.44 3.07 5.54
CA TYR A 26 -31.12 2.66 5.10
C TYR A 26 -30.80 1.32 5.77
N THR A 27 -30.45 0.32 4.96
CA THR A 27 -30.15 -1.05 5.39
C THR A 27 -28.77 -1.46 4.88
N GLU A 28 -28.31 -2.64 5.29
CA GLU A 28 -27.08 -3.23 4.75
C GLU A 28 -27.11 -3.39 3.23
N ASP A 29 -28.29 -3.53 2.63
CA ASP A 29 -28.46 -3.68 1.19
C ASP A 29 -28.48 -2.33 0.44
N GLY A 30 -28.85 -1.23 1.11
CA GLY A 30 -28.91 0.10 0.51
C GLY A 30 -30.13 0.90 1.00
N MET A 31 -30.73 1.71 0.12
CA MET A 31 -31.95 2.45 0.44
C MET A 31 -33.18 1.60 0.14
N VAL A 32 -34.04 1.40 1.14
CA VAL A 32 -35.31 0.69 1.04
C VAL A 32 -36.46 1.67 1.26
N LEU A 33 -37.50 1.55 0.43
CA LEU A 33 -38.68 2.40 0.52
C LEU A 33 -39.77 1.71 1.33
N ILE A 34 -40.31 2.42 2.32
CA ILE A 34 -41.43 1.96 3.13
C ILE A 34 -42.60 2.92 2.89
N THR A 35 -43.67 2.39 2.28
CA THR A 35 -44.97 3.09 2.17
C THR A 35 -45.92 2.58 3.25
N LYS A 36 -47.14 3.14 3.31
CA LYS A 36 -48.16 2.65 4.26
C LYS A 36 -48.64 1.22 3.95
N ASP A 37 -48.45 0.78 2.71
CA ASP A 37 -49.12 -0.42 2.18
C ASP A 37 -48.14 -1.58 1.88
N ALA A 38 -46.83 -1.31 1.71
CA ALA A 38 -45.80 -2.33 1.59
C ALA A 38 -44.36 -1.77 1.75
N GLU A 39 -43.42 -2.69 1.99
CA GLU A 39 -41.98 -2.46 1.85
C GLU A 39 -41.54 -2.90 0.46
N TYR A 40 -40.74 -2.07 -0.21
CA TYR A 40 -40.28 -2.35 -1.56
C TYR A 40 -38.75 -2.26 -1.65
N THR A 41 -38.13 -3.37 -2.02
CA THR A 41 -36.74 -3.44 -2.47
C THR A 41 -36.72 -3.33 -4.00
N PHE A 42 -36.25 -2.19 -4.50
CA PHE A 42 -36.22 -1.92 -5.93
C PHE A 42 -34.87 -2.27 -6.53
N LYS A 43 -34.90 -2.89 -7.72
CA LYS A 43 -33.69 -3.16 -8.52
C LYS A 43 -33.51 -2.16 -9.67
N ASP A 44 -34.52 -1.34 -9.95
CA ASP A 44 -34.54 -0.45 -11.12
C ASP A 44 -34.50 1.04 -10.75
N ASN A 45 -33.76 1.82 -11.56
CA ASN A 45 -33.56 3.27 -11.42
C ASN A 45 -34.82 4.14 -11.68
N GLN A 46 -36.00 3.54 -11.81
CA GLN A 46 -37.23 4.27 -12.18
C GLN A 46 -37.82 5.10 -11.04
N ILE A 47 -37.37 4.89 -9.80
CA ILE A 47 -37.85 5.66 -8.65
C ILE A 47 -36.90 6.79 -8.33
N LEU A 48 -37.45 7.99 -8.35
CA LEU A 48 -36.77 9.22 -8.04
C LEU A 48 -37.10 9.67 -6.61
N LEU A 49 -36.06 9.93 -5.84
CA LEU A 49 -36.09 10.44 -4.48
C LEU A 49 -35.82 11.93 -4.50
N HIS A 50 -36.65 12.70 -3.81
CA HIS A 50 -36.51 14.15 -3.72
C HIS A 50 -36.04 14.58 -2.32
N PHE A 51 -34.87 15.21 -2.26
CA PHE A 51 -34.24 15.71 -1.05
C PHE A 51 -34.43 17.22 -0.91
N GLU A 52 -34.95 17.64 0.24
CA GLU A 52 -35.16 19.06 0.59
C GLU A 52 -34.06 19.60 1.53
N TYR A 53 -33.24 18.70 2.08
CA TYR A 53 -32.14 19.03 3.00
C TYR A 53 -30.95 18.12 2.79
N GLU A 54 -29.78 18.61 3.17
CA GLU A 54 -28.58 17.81 3.40
C GLU A 54 -28.39 17.53 4.90
N ILE A 55 -27.61 16.50 5.20
CA ILE A 55 -27.19 16.13 6.55
C ILE A 55 -25.66 16.28 6.59
N LEU A 56 -25.14 17.11 7.48
CA LEU A 56 -23.70 17.36 7.61
C LEU A 56 -23.21 16.99 9.00
N THR A 57 -22.11 16.24 9.10
CA THR A 57 -21.46 15.91 10.38
C THR A 57 -20.51 17.04 10.80
N ASN A 58 -20.79 17.70 11.93
CA ASN A 58 -19.93 18.73 12.49
C ASN A 58 -18.68 18.16 13.20
N VAL A 59 -17.70 18.98 13.55
CA VAL A 59 -16.40 18.54 14.12
C VAL A 59 -16.56 17.68 15.38
N SER A 60 -17.63 17.87 16.15
CA SER A 60 -17.95 17.09 17.35
C SER A 60 -18.63 15.75 17.05
N GLY A 61 -18.91 15.44 15.78
CA GLY A 61 -19.57 14.22 15.35
C GLY A 61 -21.09 14.25 15.40
N ILE A 62 -21.67 15.44 15.49
CA ILE A 62 -23.12 15.63 15.51
C ILE A 62 -23.58 15.95 14.09
N SER A 63 -24.57 15.20 13.61
CA SER A 63 -25.17 15.40 12.29
C SER A 63 -26.30 16.42 12.35
N GLU A 64 -26.21 17.46 11.53
CA GLU A 64 -27.16 18.57 11.45
C GLU A 64 -27.83 18.63 10.08
N ARG A 65 -29.13 18.97 10.06
CA ARG A 65 -29.88 19.15 8.80
C ARG A 65 -29.75 20.59 8.32
N ARG A 66 -29.36 20.77 7.05
CA ARG A 66 -29.35 22.08 6.38
C ARG A 66 -30.34 22.05 5.21
N GLN A 67 -31.27 23.00 5.18
CA GLN A 67 -32.20 23.15 4.07
C GLN A 67 -31.44 23.43 2.77
N LEU A 68 -31.85 22.80 1.68
CA LEU A 68 -31.31 23.06 0.34
C LEU A 68 -32.06 24.24 -0.31
N ASP A 69 -31.35 25.05 -1.08
CA ASP A 69 -31.94 26.15 -1.86
C ASP A 69 -32.88 25.62 -2.96
N LYS A 70 -32.64 24.40 -3.43
CA LYS A 70 -33.44 23.69 -4.44
C LYS A 70 -33.52 22.21 -4.09
N GLU A 71 -34.67 21.60 -4.37
CA GLU A 71 -34.91 20.15 -4.24
C GLU A 71 -33.93 19.39 -5.15
N ILE A 72 -33.22 18.41 -4.59
CA ILE A 72 -32.31 17.54 -5.33
C ILE A 72 -33.01 16.22 -5.60
N VAL A 73 -32.94 15.75 -6.84
CA VAL A 73 -33.60 14.53 -7.28
C VAL A 73 -32.56 13.47 -7.64
N ILE A 74 -32.63 12.29 -7.03
CA ILE A 74 -31.72 11.16 -7.28
C ILE A 74 -32.50 9.88 -7.57
N GLY A 75 -31.90 8.92 -8.28
CA GLY A 75 -32.43 7.56 -8.36
C GLY A 75 -32.25 6.82 -7.04
N ILE A 76 -33.18 5.92 -6.67
CA ILE A 76 -33.09 5.12 -5.44
C ILE A 76 -31.90 4.14 -5.46
N CYS A 77 -31.61 3.53 -6.61
CA CYS A 77 -30.49 2.62 -6.71
C CYS A 77 -29.19 3.44 -6.79
N PRO A 78 -28.22 3.18 -5.90
CA PRO A 78 -26.94 3.85 -5.94
C PRO A 78 -26.18 3.46 -7.21
N PHE A 79 -25.45 4.42 -7.77
CA PHE A 79 -24.45 4.18 -8.80
C PHE A 79 -23.26 3.38 -8.23
N TYR A 80 -22.92 3.63 -6.96
CA TYR A 80 -21.83 2.94 -6.27
C TYR A 80 -22.15 2.76 -4.79
N LYS A 81 -21.73 1.62 -4.23
CA LYS A 81 -21.87 1.25 -2.82
C LYS A 81 -20.56 0.66 -2.33
N SER A 82 -20.13 1.09 -1.15
CA SER A 82 -18.95 0.57 -0.45
C SER A 82 -19.18 0.53 1.05
N ILE A 83 -18.42 -0.31 1.75
CA ILE A 83 -18.31 -0.30 3.20
C ILE A 83 -16.99 0.39 3.52
N GLU A 84 -17.04 1.43 4.34
CA GLU A 84 -15.88 2.25 4.68
C GLU A 84 -15.85 2.50 6.18
N THR A 85 -14.66 2.70 6.74
CA THR A 85 -14.50 3.11 8.14
C THR A 85 -14.63 4.62 8.26
N TYR A 86 -15.52 5.10 9.13
CA TYR A 86 -15.86 6.53 9.27
C TYR A 86 -15.80 6.99 10.73
N GLN A 87 -15.00 8.02 10.98
CA GLN A 87 -14.75 8.62 12.29
C GLN A 87 -15.75 9.76 12.56
N LEU A 88 -16.61 9.55 13.56
CA LEU A 88 -17.60 10.54 13.97
C LEU A 88 -16.95 11.72 14.72
N GLY A 89 -15.99 11.45 15.59
CA GLY A 89 -15.36 12.46 16.44
C GLY A 89 -14.40 13.43 15.71
N PRO A 90 -13.77 14.34 16.47
CA PRO A 90 -12.77 15.25 15.92
C PRO A 90 -11.62 14.46 15.31
N VAL A 91 -11.28 14.84 14.09
CA VAL A 91 -10.20 14.23 13.32
C VAL A 91 -8.89 14.92 13.71
N MET A 92 -8.06 14.23 14.50
CA MET A 92 -6.73 14.72 14.86
C MET A 92 -5.81 14.59 13.63
N ASN A 93 -5.18 15.70 13.21
CA ASN A 93 -4.27 15.77 12.07
C ASN A 93 -4.89 15.18 10.77
N PRO A 94 -5.89 15.83 10.14
CA PRO A 94 -6.41 15.39 8.85
C PRO A 94 -5.25 15.23 7.85
N PRO A 95 -5.14 14.08 7.15
CA PRO A 95 -4.25 14.00 6.00
C PRO A 95 -4.62 15.14 5.05
N ASP A 96 -3.75 16.14 4.88
CA ASP A 96 -3.97 17.32 4.02
C ASP A 96 -3.91 16.96 2.52
N PHE A 97 -4.29 15.73 2.15
CA PHE A 97 -4.40 15.32 0.77
C PHE A 97 -5.59 15.99 0.08
N TYR A 98 -6.70 16.31 0.74
CA TYR A 98 -7.89 16.80 0.05
C TYR A 98 -8.27 18.24 0.43
N PRO A 99 -8.76 19.06 -0.53
CA PRO A 99 -9.11 20.45 -0.25
C PRO A 99 -10.23 20.60 0.80
N PRO A 100 -10.26 21.70 1.57
CA PRO A 100 -11.33 22.00 2.53
C PRO A 100 -12.74 22.07 1.92
N ALA A 101 -12.84 22.28 0.60
CA ALA A 101 -14.10 22.37 -0.14
C ALA A 101 -14.99 21.11 -0.02
N SER A 102 -14.45 19.98 0.42
CA SER A 102 -15.23 18.79 0.75
C SER A 102 -16.10 18.97 2.00
N GLY A 103 -15.96 20.05 2.78
CA GLY A 103 -16.58 20.10 4.12
C GLY A 103 -16.06 19.00 5.05
N SER A 104 -14.86 18.48 4.77
CA SER A 104 -14.12 17.50 5.58
C SER A 104 -14.75 16.11 5.73
N TRP A 105 -15.80 15.75 4.98
CA TRP A 105 -16.39 14.41 5.02
C TRP A 105 -15.36 13.32 4.74
N VAL A 106 -14.49 13.58 3.74
CA VAL A 106 -13.41 12.67 3.34
C VAL A 106 -12.37 12.47 4.45
N ASN A 107 -12.14 13.48 5.29
CA ASN A 107 -11.15 13.40 6.39
C ASN A 107 -11.61 12.48 7.52
N ARG A 108 -12.90 12.13 7.54
CA ARG A 108 -13.51 11.20 8.48
C ARG A 108 -13.45 9.76 7.99
N LEU A 109 -13.23 9.51 6.69
CA LEU A 109 -12.99 8.15 6.19
C LEU A 109 -11.59 7.70 6.65
N ARG A 110 -11.56 6.89 7.71
CA ARG A 110 -10.36 6.54 8.47
C ARG A 110 -10.47 5.16 9.08
N ALA A 111 -9.36 4.42 9.04
CA ALA A 111 -9.25 3.07 9.59
C ALA A 111 -9.68 2.97 11.07
N GLU A 112 -9.47 4.00 11.89
CA GLU A 112 -9.88 4.01 13.30
C GLU A 112 -11.39 4.30 13.51
N GLY A 113 -12.12 4.52 12.41
CA GLY A 113 -13.55 4.78 12.39
C GLY A 113 -14.41 3.53 12.62
N ARG A 114 -15.72 3.73 12.57
CA ARG A 114 -16.69 2.62 12.57
C ARG A 114 -17.06 2.27 11.13
N GLU A 115 -17.30 1.01 10.84
CA GLU A 115 -17.84 0.61 9.54
C GLU A 115 -19.18 1.30 9.27
N MET A 116 -19.26 1.93 8.11
CA MET A 116 -20.42 2.63 7.58
C MET A 116 -20.60 2.22 6.12
N ILE A 117 -21.83 2.33 5.62
CA ILE A 117 -22.09 2.19 4.20
C ILE A 117 -22.05 3.57 3.56
N VAL A 118 -21.29 3.67 2.46
CA VAL A 118 -21.22 4.84 1.60
C VAL A 118 -21.94 4.53 0.30
N LEU A 119 -22.98 5.32 0.00
CA LEU A 119 -23.72 5.29 -1.26
C LEU A 119 -23.44 6.53 -2.07
N ILE A 120 -23.25 6.36 -3.37
CA ILE A 120 -23.14 7.44 -4.34
C ILE A 120 -24.27 7.28 -5.35
N ASN A 121 -25.11 8.29 -5.48
CA ASN A 121 -26.22 8.34 -6.42
C ASN A 121 -25.99 9.45 -7.44
N GLN A 122 -26.37 9.22 -8.70
CA GLN A 122 -26.38 10.27 -9.71
C GLN A 122 -27.56 11.21 -9.48
N ILE A 123 -27.31 12.52 -9.52
CA ILE A 123 -28.38 13.52 -9.48
C ILE A 123 -29.00 13.61 -10.87
N HIS A 124 -30.33 13.53 -10.93
CA HIS A 124 -31.07 13.54 -12.17
C HIS A 124 -30.78 14.81 -12.99
N LEU A 125 -30.39 14.64 -14.26
CA LEU A 125 -30.03 15.72 -15.19
C LEU A 125 -28.89 16.63 -14.71
N SER A 126 -28.00 16.14 -13.85
CA SER A 126 -26.84 16.87 -13.31
C SER A 126 -25.54 16.07 -13.46
N GLU A 127 -24.43 16.78 -13.61
CA GLU A 127 -23.07 16.22 -13.56
C GLU A 127 -22.58 15.98 -12.11
N ARG A 128 -23.37 16.43 -11.12
CA ARG A 128 -23.07 16.26 -9.68
C ARG A 128 -23.65 14.95 -9.15
N TYR A 129 -23.14 14.55 -7.99
CA TYR A 129 -23.53 13.32 -7.32
C TYR A 129 -24.03 13.60 -5.92
N TRP A 130 -24.79 12.68 -5.38
CA TRP A 130 -25.26 12.69 -4.01
C TRP A 130 -24.59 11.57 -3.24
N ILE A 131 -23.93 11.89 -2.13
CA ILE A 131 -23.33 10.91 -1.22
C ILE A 131 -24.25 10.71 -0.02
N SER A 132 -24.37 9.48 0.47
CA SER A 132 -24.99 9.17 1.75
C SER A 132 -24.10 8.21 2.54
N ILE A 133 -23.76 8.56 3.78
CA ILE A 133 -22.93 7.78 4.69
C ILE A 133 -23.78 7.46 5.92
N PHE A 134 -23.99 6.17 6.19
CA PHE A 134 -24.88 5.73 7.26
C PHE A 134 -24.38 4.47 7.96
N ASP A 135 -24.83 4.28 9.20
CA ASP A 135 -24.52 3.08 9.98
C ASP A 135 -25.43 1.92 9.53
N PRO A 136 -24.87 0.81 9.02
CA PRO A 136 -25.65 -0.33 8.55
C PRO A 136 -26.54 -0.95 9.63
N LYS A 137 -26.11 -0.91 10.91
CA LYS A 137 -26.82 -1.54 12.03
C LYS A 137 -28.01 -0.73 12.50
N THR A 138 -27.89 0.60 12.46
CA THR A 138 -28.94 1.49 12.97
C THR A 138 -29.75 2.17 11.87
N GLY A 139 -29.26 2.18 10.64
CA GLY A 139 -29.80 2.95 9.51
C GLY A 139 -29.67 4.47 9.71
N TYR A 140 -28.88 4.92 10.70
CA TYR A 140 -28.71 6.34 10.98
C TYR A 140 -27.77 6.98 9.97
N VAL A 141 -28.24 8.03 9.30
CA VAL A 141 -27.46 8.76 8.30
C VAL A 141 -26.64 9.85 8.97
N PHE A 142 -25.32 9.74 8.86
CA PHE A 142 -24.39 10.72 9.41
C PHE A 142 -24.13 11.86 8.44
N GLU A 143 -23.98 11.54 7.16
CA GLU A 143 -23.73 12.52 6.12
C GLU A 143 -24.59 12.21 4.90
N SER A 144 -25.24 13.22 4.33
CA SER A 144 -26.04 13.09 3.11
C SER A 144 -26.03 14.42 2.39
N ARG A 145 -25.32 14.52 1.28
CA ARG A 145 -25.03 15.81 0.65
C ARG A 145 -24.66 15.67 -0.81
N GLU A 146 -24.65 16.81 -1.49
CA GLU A 146 -24.11 16.92 -2.82
C GLU A 146 -22.57 16.90 -2.79
N ILE A 147 -21.98 16.20 -3.76
CA ILE A 147 -20.54 16.16 -4.03
C ILE A 147 -20.28 16.39 -5.52
N LYS A 148 -19.09 16.91 -5.85
CA LYS A 148 -18.68 17.14 -7.23
C LYS A 148 -18.20 15.85 -7.89
N GLU A 149 -18.17 15.87 -9.22
CA GLU A 149 -17.71 14.71 -10.02
C GLU A 149 -16.33 14.20 -9.63
N TYR A 150 -15.37 15.08 -9.31
CA TYR A 150 -14.03 14.64 -8.93
C TYR A 150 -13.97 14.03 -7.52
N GLU A 151 -14.95 14.29 -6.65
CA GLU A 151 -14.95 13.81 -5.25
C GLU A 151 -15.36 12.34 -5.17
N LYS A 152 -16.28 11.89 -6.06
CA LYS A 152 -16.76 10.50 -6.08
C LYS A 152 -15.63 9.49 -6.27
N ASN A 153 -14.61 9.86 -7.03
CA ASN A 153 -13.48 9.00 -7.35
C ASN A 153 -12.65 8.65 -6.12
N TYR A 154 -12.73 9.42 -5.03
CA TYR A 154 -12.07 9.06 -3.78
C TYR A 154 -12.54 7.71 -3.25
N VAL A 155 -13.84 7.45 -3.33
CA VAL A 155 -14.45 6.21 -2.82
C VAL A 155 -14.41 5.11 -3.88
N ILE A 156 -14.59 5.47 -5.15
CA ILE A 156 -14.65 4.48 -6.24
C ILE A 156 -13.27 3.91 -6.56
N MET A 157 -12.22 4.74 -6.60
CA MET A 157 -10.88 4.30 -6.96
C MET A 157 -10.16 3.80 -5.71
N LYS A 158 -10.03 2.48 -5.61
CA LYS A 158 -9.20 1.83 -4.60
C LYS A 158 -7.72 2.05 -4.88
N THR A 159 -6.94 2.29 -3.85
CA THR A 159 -5.47 2.33 -3.97
C THR A 159 -4.91 0.90 -4.05
N ASP A 160 -3.67 0.77 -4.52
CA ASP A 160 -2.95 -0.51 -4.49
C ASP A 160 -2.85 -1.08 -3.06
N TRP A 161 -2.81 -0.21 -2.04
CA TRP A 161 -2.78 -0.63 -0.64
C TRP A 161 -4.13 -1.18 -0.16
N ASP A 162 -5.24 -0.56 -0.57
CA ASP A 162 -6.59 -1.01 -0.17
C ASP A 162 -6.84 -2.42 -0.72
N ILE A 163 -6.50 -2.66 -1.98
CA ILE A 163 -6.60 -3.99 -2.60
C ILE A 163 -5.67 -5.01 -1.91
N TYR A 164 -4.45 -4.60 -1.54
CA TYR A 164 -3.54 -5.47 -0.80
C TYR A 164 -4.11 -5.88 0.56
N GLN A 165 -4.75 -4.95 1.29
CA GLN A 165 -5.42 -5.25 2.56
C GLN A 165 -6.59 -6.21 2.37
N GLU A 166 -7.47 -5.96 1.39
CA GLU A 166 -8.59 -6.86 1.06
C GLU A 166 -8.10 -8.27 0.73
N TRP A 167 -6.99 -8.39 -0.01
CA TRP A 167 -6.39 -9.69 -0.30
C TRP A 167 -5.85 -10.38 0.96
N GLN A 168 -5.17 -9.64 1.84
CA GLN A 168 -4.64 -10.19 3.10
C GLN A 168 -5.76 -10.73 3.99
N GLU A 169 -6.91 -10.05 4.08
CA GLU A 169 -8.07 -10.49 4.85
C GLU A 169 -8.67 -11.81 4.33
N VAL A 170 -8.66 -12.04 3.02
CA VAL A 170 -9.10 -13.31 2.43
C VAL A 170 -8.13 -14.46 2.76
N PHE A 171 -6.84 -14.16 2.87
CA PHE A 171 -5.78 -15.16 3.02
C PHE A 171 -5.56 -15.59 4.47
N TYR A 172 -5.72 -14.67 5.43
CA TYR A 172 -5.51 -14.99 6.84
C TYR A 172 -6.71 -15.68 7.46
N ARG A 173 -6.49 -16.89 7.94
CA ARG A 173 -7.49 -17.64 8.71
C ARG A 173 -7.16 -17.49 10.19
N PRO A 174 -8.13 -17.12 11.04
CA PRO A 174 -7.91 -17.05 12.48
C PRO A 174 -7.55 -18.45 12.99
N TYR A 175 -6.39 -18.56 13.62
CA TYR A 175 -5.93 -19.78 14.27
C TYR A 175 -6.21 -19.72 15.75
N ASP A 176 -6.89 -20.75 16.27
CA ASP A 176 -7.07 -20.92 17.70
C ASP A 176 -5.79 -21.54 18.31
N ALA A 177 -4.80 -20.69 18.51
CA ALA A 177 -3.57 -21.06 19.20
C ALA A 177 -3.77 -21.27 20.71
N GLU A 178 -4.98 -21.08 21.27
CA GLU A 178 -5.18 -21.21 22.72
C GLU A 178 -5.00 -22.65 23.21
N GLU A 179 -5.18 -23.66 22.34
CA GLU A 179 -5.03 -25.05 22.73
C GLU A 179 -3.63 -25.35 23.30
N ILE A 180 -2.57 -24.75 22.72
CA ILE A 180 -1.18 -25.01 23.15
C ILE A 180 -0.90 -24.49 24.57
N VAL A 181 -1.57 -23.40 24.99
CA VAL A 181 -1.38 -22.81 26.31
C VAL A 181 -2.25 -23.47 27.39
N ASN A 182 -3.20 -24.32 26.99
CA ASN A 182 -4.06 -25.09 27.89
C ASN A 182 -3.51 -26.49 28.20
N GLN A 183 -2.36 -26.85 27.62
CA GLN A 183 -1.67 -28.12 27.87
C GLN A 183 -0.99 -28.16 29.27
N PRO A 184 -0.55 -29.35 29.74
CA PRO A 184 0.17 -29.48 31.00
C PRO A 184 1.39 -28.56 31.08
N ALA A 185 1.72 -28.12 32.29
CA ALA A 185 2.88 -27.25 32.53
C ALA A 185 4.20 -27.89 32.02
N PRO A 186 5.11 -27.10 31.45
CA PRO A 186 6.40 -27.57 30.97
C PRO A 186 7.26 -28.04 32.15
N ASN A 187 8.18 -28.97 31.90
CA ASN A 187 9.09 -29.44 32.92
C ASN A 187 10.14 -28.35 33.28
N TRP A 188 10.88 -28.55 34.37
CA TRP A 188 11.85 -27.54 34.83
C TRP A 188 12.98 -27.27 33.84
N ALA A 189 13.38 -28.25 33.02
CA ALA A 189 14.39 -28.05 32.00
C ALA A 189 13.85 -27.17 30.85
N GLU A 190 12.61 -27.39 30.44
CA GLU A 190 11.89 -26.57 29.44
C GLU A 190 11.66 -25.15 29.95
N LEU A 191 11.29 -24.97 31.22
CA LEU A 191 11.16 -23.64 31.84
C LEU A 191 12.49 -22.89 31.95
N ALA A 192 13.60 -23.60 32.18
CA ALA A 192 14.92 -22.98 32.26
C ALA A 192 15.35 -22.37 30.91
N LEU A 193 14.86 -22.91 29.78
CA LEU A 193 15.06 -22.32 28.45
C LEU A 193 14.41 -20.93 28.31
N LEU A 194 13.27 -20.72 28.99
CA LEU A 194 12.56 -19.43 28.99
C LEU A 194 13.20 -18.40 29.94
N GLY A 195 13.54 -18.82 31.15
CA GLY A 195 13.93 -17.90 32.24
C GLY A 195 15.34 -17.32 32.14
N GLY A 196 16.27 -17.98 31.43
CA GLY A 196 17.65 -17.50 31.32
C GLY A 196 18.30 -17.24 32.70
N ARG A 197 18.77 -15.99 32.94
CA ARG A 197 19.34 -15.54 34.24
C ARG A 197 18.36 -14.72 35.09
N MET A 198 17.06 -14.72 34.76
CA MET A 198 16.09 -13.95 35.54
C MET A 198 15.95 -14.53 36.94
N ASN A 199 16.11 -13.68 37.95
CA ASN A 199 15.64 -13.98 39.31
C ASN A 199 14.12 -13.85 39.33
N VAL A 200 13.42 -14.89 38.90
CA VAL A 200 11.98 -15.01 39.18
C VAL A 200 11.88 -15.38 40.66
N THR A 201 11.63 -14.38 41.51
CA THR A 201 11.69 -14.49 42.99
C THR A 201 10.71 -15.51 43.59
N SER A 202 9.88 -16.16 42.79
CA SER A 202 9.06 -17.30 43.19
C SER A 202 8.48 -17.99 41.96
N THR A 203 9.24 -18.83 41.26
CA THR A 203 8.66 -19.73 40.24
C THR A 203 7.71 -20.70 40.95
N LYS A 204 6.41 -20.40 40.95
CA LYS A 204 5.41 -21.28 41.56
C LYS A 204 5.20 -22.48 40.64
N LYS A 205 5.03 -23.67 41.24
CA LYS A 205 4.64 -24.88 40.51
C LYS A 205 3.23 -24.68 39.96
N ALA A 206 3.15 -24.36 38.67
CA ALA A 206 1.91 -24.18 37.93
C ALA A 206 1.30 -25.53 37.55
N GLN A 207 -0.03 -25.58 37.39
CA GLN A 207 -0.73 -26.77 36.90
C GLN A 207 -0.86 -26.75 35.38
N THR A 208 -0.93 -25.55 34.78
CA THR A 208 -1.11 -25.35 33.35
C THR A 208 0.06 -24.62 32.71
N MET A 209 0.27 -24.83 31.41
CA MET A 209 1.26 -24.13 30.59
C MET A 209 1.08 -22.60 30.69
N ARG A 210 -0.17 -22.11 30.65
CA ARG A 210 -0.55 -20.70 30.84
C ARG A 210 -0.01 -20.11 32.14
N GLU A 211 -0.29 -20.73 33.27
CA GLU A 211 0.17 -20.28 34.60
C GLU A 211 1.69 -20.29 34.75
N ALA A 212 2.36 -21.26 34.12
CA ALA A 212 3.81 -21.36 34.16
C ALA A 212 4.48 -20.23 33.37
N ILE A 213 3.95 -19.92 32.20
CA ILE A 213 4.50 -18.94 31.25
C ILE A 213 4.19 -17.50 31.65
N ASP A 214 3.00 -17.23 32.21
CA ASP A 214 2.58 -15.87 32.59
C ASP A 214 3.55 -15.20 33.58
N GLN A 215 4.34 -15.99 34.32
CA GLN A 215 5.38 -15.51 35.24
C GLN A 215 6.57 -14.84 34.53
N TYR A 216 6.75 -15.06 33.23
CA TYR A 216 7.85 -14.54 32.41
C TYR A 216 7.43 -13.37 31.51
N ILE A 217 6.14 -13.04 31.47
CA ILE A 217 5.60 -11.98 30.61
C ILE A 217 5.35 -10.73 31.46
N PRO A 218 5.92 -9.55 31.11
CA PRO A 218 5.69 -8.33 31.86
C PRO A 218 4.21 -7.95 31.93
N SER A 219 3.73 -7.63 33.14
CA SER A 219 2.34 -7.24 33.37
C SER A 219 1.96 -5.93 32.66
N SER A 220 2.95 -5.08 32.37
CA SER A 220 2.79 -3.79 31.68
C SER A 220 2.42 -3.90 30.21
N TYR A 221 2.53 -5.10 29.61
CA TYR A 221 2.24 -5.27 28.20
C TYR A 221 0.72 -5.35 27.94
N PRO A 222 0.22 -4.87 26.78
CA PRO A 222 -1.18 -5.00 26.37
C PRO A 222 -1.66 -6.46 26.35
N LEU A 223 -2.96 -6.69 26.55
CA LEU A 223 -3.51 -8.05 26.72
C LEU A 223 -3.34 -8.94 25.48
N ASP A 224 -3.60 -8.37 24.31
CA ASP A 224 -3.40 -8.98 22.99
C ASP A 224 -1.93 -9.36 22.76
N ILE A 225 -1.00 -8.46 23.09
CA ILE A 225 0.44 -8.73 22.99
C ILE A 225 0.88 -9.82 23.97
N LYS A 226 0.35 -9.82 25.20
CA LYS A 226 0.61 -10.87 26.19
C LYS A 226 0.12 -12.23 25.70
N GLN A 227 -1.05 -12.29 25.06
CA GLN A 227 -1.58 -13.53 24.50
C GLN A 227 -0.66 -14.08 23.41
N GLN A 228 -0.20 -13.24 22.48
CA GLN A 228 0.76 -13.62 21.44
C GLN A 228 2.09 -14.13 22.02
N ILE A 229 2.66 -13.43 23.00
CA ILE A 229 3.92 -13.86 23.65
C ILE A 229 3.74 -15.18 24.42
N ARG A 230 2.57 -15.39 25.05
CA ARG A 230 2.28 -16.64 25.77
C ARG A 230 2.28 -17.84 24.83
N ILE A 231 1.63 -17.71 23.68
CA ILE A 231 1.61 -18.75 22.64
C ILE A 231 3.04 -19.02 22.17
N PHE A 232 3.82 -17.97 21.90
CA PHE A 232 5.22 -18.09 21.49
C PHE A 232 6.06 -18.86 22.53
N PHE A 233 5.99 -18.48 23.81
CA PHE A 233 6.72 -19.16 24.89
C PHE A 233 6.30 -20.63 25.04
N ALA A 234 5.00 -20.94 24.88
CA ALA A 234 4.51 -22.32 24.94
C ALA A 234 4.99 -23.17 23.76
N TRP A 235 5.19 -22.53 22.61
CA TRP A 235 5.71 -23.19 21.43
C TRP A 235 7.22 -23.48 21.56
N ILE A 236 8.04 -22.48 21.93
CA ILE A 236 9.51 -22.66 22.00
C ILE A 236 9.93 -23.64 23.10
N THR A 237 9.12 -23.87 24.14
CA THR A 237 9.40 -24.93 25.13
C THR A 237 9.41 -26.34 24.53
N LYS A 238 8.77 -26.53 23.37
CA LYS A 238 8.75 -27.81 22.64
C LYS A 238 9.86 -27.92 21.57
N GLY A 239 10.47 -26.79 21.22
CA GLY A 239 11.83 -26.70 20.63
C GLY A 239 12.10 -27.45 19.33
N LYS A 240 11.11 -27.61 18.43
CA LYS A 240 11.31 -28.34 17.16
C LYS A 240 10.90 -27.51 15.95
N ILE A 241 11.69 -27.63 14.89
CA ILE A 241 11.29 -27.20 13.55
C ILE A 241 10.07 -28.04 13.16
N PRO A 242 8.95 -27.42 12.72
CA PRO A 242 7.77 -28.16 12.29
C PRO A 242 8.07 -29.10 11.11
N ASP A 243 7.40 -30.25 11.07
CA ASP A 243 7.46 -31.22 9.97
C ASP A 243 6.47 -30.89 8.82
N GLU A 244 5.91 -29.68 8.84
CA GLU A 244 5.00 -29.18 7.82
C GLU A 244 5.63 -28.05 6.99
N ASP A 245 4.95 -27.64 5.93
CA ASP A 245 5.42 -26.57 5.06
C ASP A 245 5.53 -25.24 5.82
N PRO A 246 6.58 -24.43 5.60
CA PRO A 246 6.68 -23.10 6.22
C PRO A 246 5.49 -22.19 5.91
N VAL A 247 4.91 -22.29 4.70
CA VAL A 247 3.73 -21.50 4.28
C VAL A 247 2.52 -21.89 5.11
N ASP A 248 2.25 -23.19 5.22
CA ASP A 248 1.12 -23.70 5.98
C ASP A 248 1.26 -23.40 7.47
N PHE A 249 2.48 -23.53 8.02
CA PHE A 249 2.75 -23.26 9.43
C PHE A 249 2.54 -21.80 9.80
N LEU A 250 3.18 -20.87 9.08
CA LEU A 250 3.07 -19.44 9.39
C LEU A 250 1.74 -18.83 8.94
N GLY A 251 1.10 -19.41 7.92
CA GLY A 251 -0.24 -19.01 7.49
C GLY A 251 -1.28 -19.09 8.61
N LYS A 252 -1.08 -20.03 9.56
CA LYS A 252 -1.90 -20.12 10.79
C LYS A 252 -1.77 -18.86 11.67
N MET A 253 -0.66 -18.13 11.63
CA MET A 253 -0.40 -17.03 12.58
C MET A 253 -0.76 -15.65 12.02
N GLY A 254 -1.57 -15.60 10.95
CA GLY A 254 -1.83 -14.43 10.12
C GLY A 254 -2.09 -13.13 10.87
N ASP A 255 -3.03 -13.18 11.81
CA ASP A 255 -3.52 -11.98 12.52
C ASP A 255 -2.64 -11.58 13.72
N SER A 256 -1.62 -12.40 14.04
CA SER A 256 -0.78 -12.24 15.23
C SER A 256 0.64 -11.79 14.87
N MET A 257 0.79 -10.50 14.56
CA MET A 257 2.06 -9.90 14.10
C MET A 257 3.25 -10.22 15.02
N VAL A 258 3.11 -10.04 16.35
CA VAL A 258 4.21 -10.28 17.30
C VAL A 258 4.54 -11.75 17.40
N LEU A 259 3.52 -12.63 17.44
CA LEU A 259 3.73 -14.07 17.44
C LEU A 259 4.51 -14.51 16.20
N ARG A 260 4.07 -14.08 15.02
CA ARG A 260 4.70 -14.40 13.74
C ARG A 260 6.17 -13.97 13.70
N LEU A 261 6.46 -12.72 14.08
CA LEU A 261 7.84 -12.19 14.09
C LEU A 261 8.76 -12.98 15.04
N LEU A 262 8.28 -13.30 16.24
CA LEU A 262 9.07 -14.04 17.23
C LEU A 262 9.29 -15.50 16.81
N MET A 263 8.26 -16.16 16.28
CA MET A 263 8.35 -17.54 15.80
C MET A 263 9.27 -17.65 14.60
N PHE A 264 9.15 -16.73 13.64
CA PHE A 264 10.06 -16.64 12.51
C PHE A 264 11.51 -16.51 12.98
N GLY A 265 11.80 -15.50 13.81
CA GLY A 265 13.15 -15.28 14.32
C GLY A 265 13.72 -16.45 15.12
N HIS A 266 12.88 -17.15 15.89
CA HIS A 266 13.30 -18.38 16.58
C HIS A 266 13.64 -19.51 15.61
N LEU A 267 12.81 -19.73 14.59
CA LEU A 267 13.08 -20.73 13.55
C LEU A 267 14.38 -20.42 12.80
N GLN A 268 14.66 -19.14 12.52
CA GLN A 268 15.95 -18.76 11.94
C GLN A 268 17.11 -19.20 12.82
N CYS A 269 16.99 -19.02 14.14
CA CYS A 269 18.03 -19.47 15.05
C CYS A 269 18.22 -20.98 15.01
N LEU A 270 17.14 -21.76 15.00
CA LEU A 270 17.19 -23.22 14.94
C LEU A 270 17.79 -23.73 13.62
N LEU A 271 17.47 -23.10 12.50
CA LEU A 271 17.92 -23.52 11.17
C LEU A 271 19.37 -23.15 10.86
N ASP A 272 19.88 -22.09 11.47
CA ASP A 272 21.28 -21.66 11.36
C ASP A 272 22.18 -22.21 12.49
N ASP A 273 21.64 -23.09 13.35
CA ASP A 273 22.31 -23.57 14.57
C ASP A 273 22.87 -22.42 15.43
N SER A 274 22.20 -21.27 15.41
CA SER A 274 22.63 -20.06 16.12
C SER A 274 21.96 -19.95 17.48
N ARG A 275 22.59 -19.19 18.36
CA ARG A 275 22.10 -19.03 19.73
C ARG A 275 20.81 -18.21 19.74
N THR A 276 19.75 -18.80 20.29
CA THR A 276 18.48 -18.10 20.50
C THR A 276 18.63 -16.92 21.47
N PRO A 277 17.96 -15.78 21.22
CA PRO A 277 17.92 -14.67 22.15
C PRO A 277 17.31 -15.05 23.50
N ARG A 278 17.68 -14.30 24.54
CA ARG A 278 17.07 -14.45 25.87
C ARG A 278 15.76 -13.68 25.93
N TYR A 279 14.72 -14.24 25.33
CA TYR A 279 13.43 -13.57 25.11
C TYR A 279 12.85 -12.92 26.38
N ALA A 280 12.64 -13.69 27.45
CA ALA A 280 12.05 -13.18 28.69
C ALA A 280 12.94 -12.11 29.36
N GLU A 281 14.26 -12.30 29.36
CA GLU A 281 15.21 -11.33 29.95
C GLU A 281 15.16 -9.98 29.21
N ILE A 282 15.06 -10.01 27.88
CA ILE A 282 14.97 -8.82 27.03
C ILE A 282 13.63 -8.11 27.25
N MET A 283 12.52 -8.84 27.31
CA MET A 283 11.20 -8.28 27.58
C MET A 283 11.11 -7.68 28.99
N ASP A 284 11.65 -8.35 30.01
CA ASP A 284 11.71 -7.83 31.38
C ASP A 284 12.54 -6.54 31.47
N LYS A 285 13.74 -6.51 30.85
CA LYS A 285 14.58 -5.31 30.80
C LYS A 285 13.90 -4.16 30.07
N ALA A 286 13.22 -4.42 28.96
CA ALA A 286 12.48 -3.40 28.24
C ALA A 286 11.35 -2.82 29.09
N SER A 287 10.59 -3.68 29.80
CA SER A 287 9.53 -3.25 30.73
C SER A 287 10.02 -2.34 31.86
N LYS A 288 11.29 -2.50 32.27
CA LYS A 288 11.97 -1.70 33.29
C LYS A 288 12.70 -0.48 32.72
N GLY A 289 12.67 -0.23 31.40
CA GLY A 289 13.41 0.84 30.74
C GLY A 289 14.93 0.65 30.77
N GLN A 290 15.40 -0.59 30.91
CA GLN A 290 16.81 -0.97 31.07
C GLN A 290 17.47 -1.47 29.78
N ILE A 291 16.79 -1.33 28.64
CA ILE A 291 17.30 -1.78 27.34
C ILE A 291 17.75 -0.57 26.51
N LYS A 292 18.86 -0.71 25.80
CA LYS A 292 19.31 0.32 24.85
C LYS A 292 18.40 0.30 23.64
N TYR A 293 18.18 1.48 23.05
CA TYR A 293 17.47 1.58 21.79
C TYR A 293 18.22 0.78 20.70
N PRO A 294 17.47 0.05 19.86
CA PRO A 294 18.04 -0.66 18.72
C PRO A 294 18.70 0.34 17.76
N LYS A 295 19.80 -0.07 17.12
CA LYS A 295 20.41 0.72 16.05
C LYS A 295 19.47 0.86 14.84
N ARG A 296 18.53 -0.08 14.67
CA ARG A 296 17.61 -0.19 13.53
C ARG A 296 16.53 0.88 13.48
N SER A 297 16.09 1.46 14.59
CA SER A 297 14.89 2.31 14.62
C SER A 297 15.14 3.63 15.34
N LEU A 298 15.23 4.73 14.58
CA LEU A 298 15.50 6.07 15.12
C LEU A 298 14.27 7.01 15.12
N GLN A 299 13.12 6.61 14.57
CA GLN A 299 12.00 7.53 14.34
C GLN A 299 10.58 6.97 14.52
N ASP A 300 10.39 5.79 15.14
CA ASP A 300 9.04 5.31 15.47
C ASP A 300 8.63 5.76 16.89
N SER A 301 7.55 6.54 17.00
CA SER A 301 6.98 6.95 18.29
C SER A 301 6.60 5.77 19.19
N ARG A 302 6.29 4.61 18.59
CA ARG A 302 5.99 3.35 19.29
C ARG A 302 7.20 2.75 19.99
N LEU A 303 8.44 3.19 19.71
CA LEU A 303 9.62 2.78 20.50
C LEU A 303 9.54 3.23 21.97
N ARG A 304 8.61 4.12 22.31
CA ARG A 304 8.28 4.46 23.70
C ARG A 304 7.50 3.35 24.41
N GLU A 305 6.87 2.45 23.67
CA GLU A 305 6.14 1.31 24.21
C GLU A 305 7.11 0.16 24.52
N PRO A 306 7.17 -0.33 25.77
CA PRO A 306 8.16 -1.33 26.18
C PRO A 306 8.12 -2.63 25.38
N TRP A 307 6.93 -3.10 25.01
CA TRP A 307 6.76 -4.33 24.25
C TRP A 307 7.32 -4.22 22.83
N TYR A 308 7.09 -3.09 22.16
CA TYR A 308 7.57 -2.85 20.81
C TYR A 308 9.08 -2.70 20.81
N LEU A 309 9.63 -1.97 21.78
CA LEU A 309 11.08 -1.85 21.98
C LEU A 309 11.75 -3.23 22.19
N ALA A 310 11.13 -4.12 22.98
CA ALA A 310 11.64 -5.47 23.19
C ALA A 310 11.69 -6.28 21.89
N VAL A 311 10.62 -6.25 21.10
CA VAL A 311 10.53 -6.97 19.81
C VAL A 311 11.60 -6.47 18.85
N GLU A 312 11.77 -5.15 18.70
CA GLU A 312 12.80 -4.58 17.81
C GLU A 312 14.23 -4.98 18.22
N VAL A 313 14.53 -5.03 19.52
CA VAL A 313 15.84 -5.50 20.02
C VAL A 313 16.03 -7.01 19.80
N LEU A 314 14.96 -7.80 19.89
CA LEU A 314 15.00 -9.23 19.55
C LEU A 314 15.28 -9.43 18.06
N MET A 315 14.62 -8.66 17.19
CA MET A 315 14.84 -8.70 15.75
C MET A 315 16.29 -8.36 15.36
N GLU A 316 16.99 -7.53 16.15
CA GLU A 316 18.43 -7.25 15.96
C GLU A 316 19.34 -8.46 16.20
N GLN A 317 18.88 -9.45 16.96
CA GLN A 317 19.67 -10.62 17.34
C GLN A 317 19.38 -11.86 16.48
N PHE A 318 18.30 -11.85 15.69
CA PHE A 318 18.01 -12.96 14.78
C PHE A 318 18.93 -12.96 13.55
N PRO A 319 19.24 -14.14 12.97
CA PRO A 319 19.96 -14.24 11.71
C PRO A 319 19.30 -13.44 10.58
N ASN A 320 20.10 -12.93 9.65
CA ASN A 320 19.61 -12.15 8.52
C ASN A 320 19.76 -12.93 7.22
N TRP A 321 18.63 -13.30 6.61
CA TRP A 321 18.61 -14.07 5.37
C TRP A 321 18.37 -13.23 4.12
N THR A 322 18.57 -11.90 4.19
CA THR A 322 18.42 -11.02 3.02
C THR A 322 19.34 -11.46 1.87
N LYS A 323 20.58 -11.89 2.16
CA LYS A 323 21.52 -12.37 1.13
C LYS A 323 20.98 -13.59 0.39
N GLU A 324 20.45 -14.57 1.12
CA GLU A 324 19.85 -15.79 0.55
C GLU A 324 18.81 -15.45 -0.52
N VAL A 325 17.93 -14.51 -0.20
CA VAL A 325 16.83 -14.12 -1.08
C VAL A 325 17.32 -13.23 -2.24
N ILE A 326 18.40 -12.46 -2.04
CA ILE A 326 19.09 -11.74 -3.11
C ILE A 326 19.70 -12.72 -4.11
N ASP A 327 20.39 -13.76 -3.65
CA ASP A 327 21.03 -14.74 -4.51
C ASP A 327 19.97 -15.47 -5.36
N ILE A 328 18.85 -15.88 -4.75
CA ILE A 328 17.69 -16.44 -5.48
C ILE A 328 17.12 -15.43 -6.49
N SER A 329 17.02 -14.16 -6.13
CA SER A 329 16.51 -13.12 -7.04
C SER A 329 17.44 -12.92 -8.24
N ILE A 330 18.76 -12.94 -8.04
CA ILE A 330 19.76 -12.88 -9.13
C ILE A 330 19.60 -14.08 -10.05
N ASP A 331 19.46 -15.29 -9.49
CA ASP A 331 19.24 -16.50 -10.27
C ASP A 331 17.99 -16.43 -11.14
N LEU A 332 16.88 -15.91 -10.59
CA LEU A 332 15.63 -15.69 -11.34
C LEU A 332 15.79 -14.62 -12.43
N MET A 333 16.53 -13.54 -12.16
CA MET A 333 16.80 -12.48 -13.14
C MET A 333 17.62 -12.96 -14.34
N ASN A 334 18.40 -14.04 -14.17
CA ASN A 334 19.21 -14.63 -15.23
C ASN A 334 18.46 -15.66 -16.08
N LYS A 335 17.22 -16.03 -15.73
CA LYS A 335 16.38 -16.93 -16.53
C LYS A 335 15.77 -16.18 -17.72
N GLU A 336 15.56 -16.90 -18.82
CA GLU A 336 14.92 -16.33 -20.03
C GLU A 336 13.40 -16.22 -19.89
N ASP A 337 12.78 -17.11 -19.11
CA ASP A 337 11.33 -17.19 -18.95
C ASP A 337 10.82 -16.44 -17.71
N VAL A 338 9.57 -15.99 -17.79
CA VAL A 338 8.87 -15.37 -16.67
C VAL A 338 8.48 -16.44 -15.65
N PHE A 339 8.78 -16.17 -14.38
CA PHE A 339 8.64 -17.10 -13.27
C PHE A 339 7.57 -16.59 -12.31
N LEU A 340 6.40 -17.24 -12.32
CA LEU A 340 5.24 -16.89 -11.50
C LEU A 340 4.89 -18.00 -10.50
N HIS A 341 5.91 -18.61 -9.91
CA HIS A 341 5.75 -19.59 -8.83
C HIS A 341 6.80 -19.39 -7.74
N ALA A 342 6.60 -20.02 -6.59
CA ALA A 342 7.63 -20.05 -5.55
C ALA A 342 8.90 -20.75 -6.08
N PRO A 343 10.10 -20.17 -5.87
CA PRO A 343 11.36 -20.77 -6.31
C PRO A 343 11.72 -22.10 -5.65
N VAL A 344 11.20 -22.34 -4.44
CA VAL A 344 11.32 -23.61 -3.72
C VAL A 344 9.91 -24.11 -3.47
N SER A 345 9.53 -25.26 -4.01
CA SER A 345 8.21 -25.86 -3.84
C SER A 345 8.03 -26.48 -2.45
N SER A 346 6.78 -26.77 -2.05
CA SER A 346 6.51 -27.45 -0.79
C SER A 346 7.16 -28.84 -0.70
N ASP A 347 7.14 -29.60 -1.79
CA ASP A 347 7.77 -30.93 -1.84
C ASP A 347 9.29 -30.86 -1.72
N GLU A 348 9.92 -29.79 -2.22
CA GLU A 348 11.36 -29.57 -2.06
C GLU A 348 11.71 -29.17 -0.62
N ALA A 349 10.90 -28.32 0.01
CA ALA A 349 11.11 -27.90 1.39
C ALA A 349 11.04 -29.06 2.39
N LYS A 350 10.23 -30.08 2.12
CA LYS A 350 10.15 -31.30 2.95
C LYS A 350 11.38 -32.21 2.85
N LYS A 351 12.21 -32.05 1.81
CA LYS A 351 13.36 -32.94 1.57
C LYS A 351 14.57 -32.62 2.43
N SER A 352 14.72 -31.38 2.90
CA SER A 352 15.84 -30.98 3.76
C SER A 352 15.57 -29.70 4.54
N GLN A 353 16.23 -29.55 5.69
CA GLN A 353 16.19 -28.30 6.48
C GLN A 353 16.70 -27.10 5.70
N GLU A 354 17.67 -27.29 4.79
CA GLU A 354 18.18 -26.22 3.93
C GLU A 354 17.12 -25.69 2.95
N MET A 355 16.34 -26.57 2.34
CA MET A 355 15.24 -26.15 1.47
C MET A 355 14.10 -25.53 2.28
N TRP A 356 13.84 -26.06 3.47
CA TRP A 356 12.90 -25.47 4.42
C TRP A 356 13.29 -24.03 4.79
N LYS A 357 14.58 -23.80 5.11
CA LYS A 357 15.17 -22.48 5.34
C LYS A 357 15.00 -21.55 4.15
N LYS A 358 15.35 -21.98 2.93
CA LYS A 358 15.19 -21.16 1.72
C LYS A 358 13.76 -20.75 1.49
N ARG A 359 12.81 -21.69 1.61
CA ARG A 359 11.38 -21.42 1.47
C ARG A 359 10.88 -20.45 2.53
N LEU A 360 11.29 -20.64 3.79
CA LEU A 360 10.99 -19.71 4.88
C LEU A 360 11.58 -18.30 4.62
N ALA A 361 12.81 -18.21 4.12
CA ALA A 361 13.46 -16.95 3.77
C ALA A 361 12.69 -16.18 2.69
N ILE A 362 12.25 -16.88 1.63
CA ILE A 362 11.43 -16.32 0.55
C ILE A 362 10.13 -15.72 1.09
N MET A 363 9.51 -16.34 2.10
CA MET A 363 8.27 -15.83 2.68
C MET A 363 8.45 -14.54 3.48
N GLU A 364 9.49 -14.46 4.31
CA GLU A 364 9.68 -13.31 5.21
C GLU A 364 10.38 -12.15 4.53
N TYR A 365 11.50 -12.43 3.86
CA TYR A 365 12.25 -11.40 3.17
C TYR A 365 11.62 -11.09 1.80
N GLY A 366 10.65 -11.90 1.37
CA GLY A 366 9.86 -11.73 0.17
C GLY A 366 10.66 -12.02 -1.10
N ILE A 367 10.03 -12.61 -2.12
CA ILE A 367 10.47 -12.42 -3.51
C ILE A 367 9.25 -12.00 -4.29
N SER A 368 9.36 -10.86 -4.96
CA SER A 368 8.28 -10.35 -5.79
C SER A 368 8.77 -10.06 -7.20
N LEU A 369 7.94 -10.42 -8.19
CA LEU A 369 8.07 -9.92 -9.55
C LEU A 369 7.41 -8.54 -9.61
N THR A 370 8.20 -7.53 -9.99
CA THR A 370 7.71 -6.17 -10.21
C THR A 370 7.99 -5.78 -11.67
N PRO A 371 6.95 -5.62 -12.50
CA PRO A 371 7.11 -5.06 -13.83
C PRO A 371 7.30 -3.54 -13.77
N PHE A 372 8.05 -3.01 -14.74
CA PHE A 372 8.12 -1.61 -15.06
C PHE A 372 7.62 -1.38 -16.48
N TYR A 373 6.53 -0.64 -16.59
CA TYR A 373 5.87 -0.42 -17.88
C TYR A 373 6.49 0.74 -18.65
N GLN A 374 6.84 0.48 -19.90
CA GLN A 374 7.13 1.50 -20.90
C GLN A 374 5.81 1.93 -21.54
N THR A 375 5.00 2.69 -20.80
CA THR A 375 3.60 3.00 -21.16
C THR A 375 3.45 3.67 -22.54
N ARG A 376 4.49 4.38 -22.99
CA ARG A 376 4.57 4.96 -24.33
C ARG A 376 4.55 3.91 -25.45
N ALA A 377 5.06 2.70 -25.19
CA ALA A 377 5.08 1.59 -26.14
C ALA A 377 3.69 1.12 -26.57
N TYR A 378 2.64 1.48 -25.82
CA TYR A 378 1.25 1.19 -26.17
C TYR A 378 0.35 2.43 -26.18
N GLY A 379 0.93 3.62 -26.38
CA GLY A 379 0.16 4.84 -26.64
C GLY A 379 -0.34 5.58 -25.39
N LEU A 380 0.14 5.23 -24.19
CA LEU A 380 -0.18 5.89 -22.93
C LEU A 380 1.05 6.59 -22.32
N PRO A 381 1.59 7.66 -22.92
CA PRO A 381 2.66 8.44 -22.30
C PRO A 381 2.32 8.92 -20.88
N ARG A 382 3.36 9.17 -20.08
CA ARG A 382 3.26 9.73 -18.74
C ARG A 382 3.41 11.25 -18.76
N VAL A 383 2.70 11.91 -17.87
CA VAL A 383 2.90 13.32 -17.51
C VAL A 383 3.11 13.44 -16.01
N VAL A 384 3.96 14.37 -15.61
CA VAL A 384 4.19 14.73 -14.21
C VAL A 384 3.63 16.13 -13.96
N TYR A 385 2.82 16.26 -12.92
CA TYR A 385 2.39 17.52 -12.36
C TYR A 385 3.05 17.72 -10.99
N ILE A 386 3.61 18.91 -10.76
CA ILE A 386 4.07 19.32 -9.42
C ILE A 386 3.23 20.51 -8.97
N GLY A 387 2.53 20.32 -7.85
CA GLY A 387 1.79 21.41 -7.23
C GLY A 387 0.78 20.92 -6.20
N ALA A 388 -0.08 21.83 -5.79
CA ALA A 388 -1.11 21.58 -4.77
C ALA A 388 -2.53 21.44 -5.35
N ALA A 389 -2.74 21.71 -6.64
CA ALA A 389 -3.99 21.42 -7.33
C ALA A 389 -4.13 19.92 -7.69
N HIS A 390 -5.30 19.49 -8.17
CA HIS A 390 -5.56 18.12 -8.65
C HIS A 390 -5.43 17.02 -7.59
N ARG A 391 -5.73 17.34 -6.33
CA ARG A 391 -5.48 16.37 -5.25
C ARG A 391 -6.48 15.20 -5.23
N TRP A 392 -7.59 15.29 -5.95
CA TRP A 392 -8.56 14.21 -6.02
C TRP A 392 -8.14 13.17 -7.06
N PRO A 393 -8.29 11.87 -6.74
CA PRO A 393 -7.98 10.83 -7.71
C PRO A 393 -8.85 11.00 -8.96
N HIS A 394 -8.24 10.79 -10.11
CA HIS A 394 -8.90 10.80 -11.42
C HIS A 394 -8.40 9.59 -12.20
N LYS A 395 -9.15 9.17 -13.22
CA LYS A 395 -8.91 7.90 -13.92
C LYS A 395 -7.48 7.76 -14.51
N HIS A 396 -6.82 8.86 -14.85
CA HIS A 396 -5.45 8.85 -15.38
C HIS A 396 -4.36 8.88 -14.31
N LEU A 397 -4.69 9.01 -13.02
CA LEU A 397 -3.71 9.06 -11.93
C LEU A 397 -3.08 7.68 -11.75
N GLU A 398 -1.76 7.60 -11.88
CA GLU A 398 -0.98 6.38 -11.61
C GLU A 398 -0.50 6.37 -10.16
N MET A 399 0.04 7.48 -9.68
CA MET A 399 0.47 7.66 -8.30
C MET A 399 0.54 9.12 -7.90
N ILE A 400 0.41 9.39 -6.61
CA ILE A 400 0.61 10.69 -5.98
C ILE A 400 1.58 10.57 -4.81
N ILE A 401 2.53 11.48 -4.76
CA ILE A 401 3.57 11.53 -3.73
C ILE A 401 3.51 12.88 -3.04
N GLN A 402 3.43 12.87 -1.71
CA GLN A 402 3.49 14.07 -0.88
C GLN A 402 4.92 14.31 -0.38
N PHE A 403 5.38 15.55 -0.51
CA PHE A 403 6.69 16.01 -0.05
C PHE A 403 6.63 17.48 0.44
N GLY A 404 7.73 18.01 0.98
CA GLY A 404 7.80 19.32 1.62
C GLY A 404 7.60 19.31 3.14
N GLU A 405 7.78 20.49 3.75
CA GLU A 405 7.83 20.69 5.20
C GLU A 405 6.54 20.30 5.94
N MET A 406 6.68 19.87 7.21
CA MET A 406 5.55 19.49 8.08
C MET A 406 4.52 20.60 8.29
N PHE A 407 4.98 21.85 8.33
CA PHE A 407 4.17 23.02 8.68
C PHE A 407 3.97 23.99 7.51
N GLY A 408 4.30 23.57 6.28
CA GLY A 408 4.13 24.35 5.05
C GLY A 408 2.96 23.88 4.18
N LYS A 409 2.69 24.59 3.08
CA LYS A 409 1.75 24.11 2.06
C LYS A 409 2.33 22.84 1.41
N PRO A 410 1.68 21.67 1.53
CA PRO A 410 2.23 20.43 0.99
C PRO A 410 2.32 20.52 -0.53
N GLN A 411 3.39 19.94 -1.09
CA GLN A 411 3.58 19.78 -2.52
C GLN A 411 3.34 18.33 -2.90
N TYR A 412 2.77 18.14 -4.09
CA TYR A 412 2.48 16.82 -4.62
C TYR A 412 3.17 16.63 -5.96
N ILE A 413 3.80 15.47 -6.15
CA ILE A 413 4.14 14.93 -7.46
C ILE A 413 2.99 14.01 -7.83
N GLN A 414 2.30 14.31 -8.92
CA GLN A 414 1.30 13.44 -9.51
C GLN A 414 1.85 12.90 -10.82
N LEU A 415 1.96 11.59 -10.91
CA LEU A 415 2.26 10.89 -12.14
C LEU A 415 0.95 10.43 -12.75
N MET A 416 0.66 10.87 -13.96
CA MET A 416 -0.54 10.49 -14.70
C MET A 416 -0.16 9.81 -15.99
N THR A 417 -0.95 8.83 -16.40
CA THR A 417 -0.79 8.03 -17.62
C THR A 417 -2.01 8.25 -18.50
N MET A 418 -1.82 8.79 -19.69
CA MET A 418 -2.94 9.19 -20.56
C MET A 418 -2.55 9.20 -22.05
N PRO A 419 -3.54 9.15 -22.96
CA PRO A 419 -3.27 9.18 -24.41
C PRO A 419 -2.63 10.49 -24.88
N PHE A 420 -1.90 10.45 -25.99
CA PHE A 420 -1.25 11.64 -26.57
C PHE A 420 -2.22 12.83 -26.78
N ARG A 421 -3.43 12.57 -27.28
CA ARG A 421 -4.45 13.62 -27.50
C ARG A 421 -4.92 14.27 -26.20
N ALA A 422 -5.04 13.49 -25.14
CA ALA A 422 -5.37 14.01 -23.82
C ALA A 422 -4.24 14.92 -23.30
N ILE A 423 -2.97 14.52 -23.44
CA ILE A 423 -1.82 15.37 -23.08
C ILE A 423 -1.87 16.70 -23.83
N GLU A 424 -2.14 16.69 -25.15
CA GLU A 424 -2.22 17.90 -25.94
C GLU A 424 -3.32 18.85 -25.43
N ARG A 425 -4.50 18.32 -25.12
CA ARG A 425 -5.60 19.10 -24.52
C ARG A 425 -5.21 19.69 -23.17
N LEU A 426 -4.59 18.90 -22.29
CA LEU A 426 -4.13 19.33 -20.97
C LEU A 426 -3.11 20.47 -21.06
N ARG A 427 -2.16 20.37 -22.01
CA ARG A 427 -1.17 21.44 -22.27
C ARG A 427 -1.83 22.72 -22.76
N ARG A 428 -2.85 22.63 -23.62
CA ARG A 428 -3.62 23.81 -24.08
C ARG A 428 -4.36 24.52 -22.95
N THR A 429 -4.76 23.80 -21.91
CA THR A 429 -5.38 24.39 -20.70
C THR A 429 -4.39 25.02 -19.72
N ASN A 430 -3.13 25.20 -20.13
CA ASN A 430 -2.05 25.86 -19.39
C ASN A 430 -1.76 25.26 -18.01
N GLN A 431 -1.95 23.95 -17.86
CA GLN A 431 -1.52 23.22 -16.67
C GLN A 431 0.00 23.05 -16.69
N LYS A 432 0.65 23.26 -15.54
CA LYS A 432 2.10 23.04 -15.35
C LYS A 432 2.43 21.55 -15.33
N VAL A 433 2.28 20.89 -16.47
CA VAL A 433 2.56 19.46 -16.66
C VAL A 433 3.80 19.25 -17.52
N THR A 434 4.63 18.31 -17.11
CA THR A 434 5.84 17.89 -17.82
C THR A 434 5.56 16.56 -18.52
N GLU A 435 5.64 16.54 -19.86
CA GLU A 435 5.58 15.29 -20.64
C GLU A 435 6.86 14.47 -20.41
N ILE A 436 6.70 13.21 -20.02
CA ILE A 436 7.79 12.26 -19.82
C ILE A 436 7.98 11.44 -21.10
N THR A 437 9.20 11.47 -21.65
CA THR A 437 9.54 10.72 -22.87
C THR A 437 10.47 9.56 -22.61
N TRP A 438 11.17 9.58 -21.48
CA TRP A 438 12.05 8.52 -21.07
C TRP A 438 11.84 8.20 -19.60
N SER A 439 11.72 6.92 -19.28
CA SER A 439 11.62 6.47 -17.92
C SER A 439 12.23 5.08 -17.76
N LYS A 440 12.80 4.80 -16.60
CA LYS A 440 13.36 3.49 -16.28
C LYS A 440 13.26 3.22 -14.80
N TYR A 441 12.99 1.97 -14.46
CA TYR A 441 13.19 1.44 -13.11
C TYR A 441 14.39 0.50 -13.13
N ARG A 442 15.15 0.50 -12.04
CA ARG A 442 16.25 -0.44 -11.84
C ARG A 442 16.34 -0.85 -10.39
N VAL A 443 16.74 -2.10 -10.19
CA VAL A 443 17.15 -2.69 -8.93
C VAL A 443 18.61 -3.12 -9.08
N ASN A 444 19.46 -2.75 -8.11
CA ASN A 444 20.88 -3.12 -8.07
C ASN A 444 21.13 -3.98 -6.83
N LEU A 445 20.87 -5.28 -6.96
CA LEU A 445 21.01 -6.26 -5.88
C LEU A 445 22.46 -6.42 -5.40
N ASP A 446 23.42 -6.12 -6.29
CA ASP A 446 24.86 -6.11 -6.03
C ASP A 446 25.31 -5.03 -5.02
N LEU A 447 24.44 -4.06 -4.71
CA LEU A 447 24.72 -3.05 -3.69
C LEU A 447 24.44 -3.52 -2.26
N TYR A 448 23.93 -4.74 -2.07
CA TYR A 448 23.84 -5.33 -0.73
C TYR A 448 25.19 -5.94 -0.35
N ASP A 449 25.81 -5.38 0.68
CA ASP A 449 27.04 -5.92 1.25
C ASP A 449 26.69 -7.04 2.25
N SER A 450 27.08 -8.26 1.91
CA SER A 450 26.84 -9.42 2.77
C SER A 450 27.67 -9.43 4.04
N ASP A 451 28.86 -8.82 4.03
CA ASP A 451 29.76 -8.85 5.19
C ASP A 451 29.26 -7.91 6.29
N SER A 452 28.72 -6.76 5.89
CA SER A 452 28.11 -5.80 6.81
C SER A 452 26.58 -5.94 6.96
N GLU A 453 25.98 -6.87 6.21
CA GLU A 453 24.54 -7.15 6.12
C GLU A 453 23.67 -5.90 5.87
N LYS A 454 24.11 -5.05 4.94
CA LYS A 454 23.49 -3.75 4.69
C LYS A 454 23.47 -3.40 3.22
N TRP A 455 22.42 -2.69 2.83
CA TRP A 455 22.40 -1.96 1.58
C TRP A 455 23.41 -0.82 1.61
N THR A 456 24.12 -0.64 0.50
CA THR A 456 25.06 0.45 0.28
C THR A 456 24.57 1.33 -0.87
N ALA A 457 25.10 2.54 -0.94
CA ALA A 457 25.00 3.40 -2.12
C ALA A 457 26.28 4.22 -2.27
N ASP A 458 26.72 4.44 -3.52
CA ASP A 458 27.91 5.21 -3.83
C ASP A 458 27.57 6.70 -3.92
N THR A 459 27.38 7.32 -2.76
CA THR A 459 27.03 8.73 -2.64
C THR A 459 28.05 9.64 -3.31
N LYS A 460 29.34 9.25 -3.32
CA LYS A 460 30.42 10.01 -3.96
C LYS A 460 30.24 10.04 -5.47
N GLN A 461 29.90 8.91 -6.10
CA GLN A 461 29.64 8.90 -7.55
C GLN A 461 28.33 9.61 -7.90
N ILE A 462 27.31 9.53 -7.04
CA ILE A 462 26.07 10.29 -7.20
C ILE A 462 26.37 11.80 -7.20
N VAL A 463 27.10 12.31 -6.21
CA VAL A 463 27.47 13.73 -6.15
C VAL A 463 28.34 14.14 -7.34
N LYS A 464 29.39 13.36 -7.65
CA LYS A 464 30.29 13.63 -8.79
C LYS A 464 29.58 13.61 -10.15
N SER A 465 28.41 12.98 -10.27
CA SER A 465 27.68 12.92 -11.53
C SER A 465 27.12 14.28 -11.97
N LEU A 466 26.89 15.21 -11.04
CA LEU A 466 26.43 16.57 -11.34
C LEU A 466 27.45 17.35 -12.17
N ASN A 467 28.74 17.06 -12.01
CA ASN A 467 29.83 17.70 -12.76
C ASN A 467 30.08 17.03 -14.14
N LYS A 468 29.34 15.97 -14.47
CA LYS A 468 29.50 15.20 -15.71
C LYS A 468 28.33 15.44 -16.64
N THR A 469 28.56 15.21 -17.93
CA THR A 469 27.51 15.24 -18.94
C THR A 469 27.28 13.85 -19.52
N PHE A 470 26.03 13.57 -19.89
CA PHE A 470 25.63 12.32 -20.51
C PHE A 470 24.62 12.57 -21.63
N SER A 471 24.49 11.64 -22.57
CA SER A 471 23.53 11.78 -23.67
C SER A 471 22.43 10.73 -23.59
N ILE A 472 21.24 11.08 -24.08
CA ILE A 472 20.08 10.19 -24.07
C ILE A 472 20.34 8.91 -24.87
N ARG A 473 21.13 8.99 -25.95
CA ARG A 473 21.56 7.82 -26.73
C ARG A 473 22.39 6.86 -25.89
N ARG A 474 23.33 7.37 -25.09
CA ARG A 474 24.12 6.51 -24.18
C ARG A 474 23.24 5.91 -23.09
N LEU A 475 22.27 6.67 -22.58
CA LEU A 475 21.32 6.18 -21.57
C LEU A 475 20.46 5.04 -22.12
N ASN A 476 19.93 5.20 -23.34
CA ASN A 476 19.18 4.16 -24.04
C ASN A 476 19.99 2.90 -24.31
N ASN A 477 21.28 3.05 -24.65
CA ASN A 477 22.16 1.91 -24.90
C ASN A 477 22.54 1.17 -23.61
N GLU A 478 22.59 1.87 -22.47
CA GLU A 478 23.03 1.29 -21.20
C GLU A 478 21.90 0.66 -20.39
N PHE A 479 20.66 1.14 -20.58
CA PHE A 479 19.49 0.68 -19.83
C PHE A 479 18.40 0.08 -20.73
N ASP A 480 18.71 -0.23 -21.99
CA ASP A 480 17.79 -0.86 -22.95
C ASP A 480 16.38 -0.24 -22.96
N GLY A 481 16.31 1.06 -23.19
CA GLY A 481 15.04 1.78 -23.30
C GLY A 481 14.26 1.42 -24.57
N TRP A 482 12.93 1.53 -24.52
CA TRP A 482 12.09 1.37 -25.72
C TRP A 482 12.52 2.35 -26.82
N ARG A 483 12.80 1.80 -28.01
CA ARG A 483 13.43 2.55 -29.12
C ARG A 483 12.44 3.18 -30.11
N GLY A 484 11.16 3.26 -29.76
CA GLY A 484 10.19 4.03 -30.56
C GLY A 484 9.67 3.37 -31.84
N LYS A 485 9.77 2.03 -31.98
CA LYS A 485 9.61 1.39 -33.30
C LYS A 485 8.17 1.25 -33.81
N LYS A 486 7.16 1.12 -32.93
CA LYS A 486 5.71 1.22 -33.20
C LYS A 486 4.94 1.07 -31.89
N THR A 487 3.78 1.72 -31.73
CA THR A 487 2.89 1.45 -30.60
C THR A 487 2.19 0.11 -30.79
N THR A 488 2.13 -0.71 -29.74
CA THR A 488 1.43 -1.98 -29.73
C THR A 488 0.01 -1.80 -29.17
N VAL A 489 -0.94 -2.52 -29.74
CA VAL A 489 -2.31 -2.59 -29.22
C VAL A 489 -2.35 -3.55 -28.03
N ILE A 490 -2.94 -3.12 -26.93
CA ILE A 490 -3.09 -3.89 -25.69
C ILE A 490 -4.53 -4.39 -25.65
N THR A 491 -4.71 -5.70 -25.51
CA THR A 491 -6.03 -6.31 -25.35
C THR A 491 -6.52 -6.19 -23.91
N LYS A 492 -7.80 -6.45 -23.65
CA LYS A 492 -8.34 -6.52 -22.28
C LYS A 492 -7.61 -7.56 -21.41
N LYS A 493 -7.19 -8.69 -22.00
CA LYS A 493 -6.37 -9.72 -21.33
C LYS A 493 -5.01 -9.16 -20.92
N ASP A 494 -4.33 -8.47 -21.84
CA ASP A 494 -3.04 -7.82 -21.57
C ASP A 494 -3.18 -6.74 -20.49
N ALA A 495 -4.24 -5.90 -20.55
CA ALA A 495 -4.51 -4.86 -19.57
C ALA A 495 -4.73 -5.44 -18.15
N LYS A 496 -5.50 -6.52 -18.05
CA LYS A 496 -5.72 -7.21 -16.77
C LYS A 496 -4.45 -7.82 -16.19
N ALA A 497 -3.62 -8.44 -17.03
CA ALA A 497 -2.33 -9.00 -16.59
C ALA A 497 -1.35 -7.89 -16.15
N LEU A 498 -1.31 -6.77 -16.87
CA LEU A 498 -0.52 -5.60 -16.52
C LEU A 498 -0.94 -5.03 -15.16
N ASP A 499 -2.24 -4.83 -14.97
CA ASP A 499 -2.81 -4.30 -13.73
C ASP A 499 -2.57 -5.22 -12.54
N PHE A 500 -2.76 -6.53 -12.70
CA PHE A 500 -2.42 -7.53 -11.67
C PHE A 500 -0.95 -7.46 -11.28
N ALA A 501 -0.04 -7.49 -12.24
CA ALA A 501 1.40 -7.50 -11.97
C ALA A 501 1.88 -6.18 -11.35
N SER A 502 1.11 -5.08 -11.47
CA SER A 502 1.49 -3.75 -10.98
C SER A 502 1.60 -3.65 -9.46
N GLN A 503 0.87 -4.53 -8.76
CA GLN A 503 0.87 -4.62 -7.31
C GLN A 503 2.05 -5.40 -6.74
N ARG A 504 2.96 -5.85 -7.61
CA ARG A 504 4.01 -6.84 -7.35
C ARG A 504 3.40 -8.22 -7.13
N VAL A 505 3.90 -9.21 -7.86
CA VAL A 505 3.48 -10.60 -7.70
C VAL A 505 4.38 -11.26 -6.66
N TYR A 506 3.88 -11.46 -5.45
CA TYR A 506 4.61 -12.20 -4.41
C TYR A 506 4.67 -13.68 -4.77
N LEU A 507 5.86 -14.20 -5.04
CA LEU A 507 6.01 -15.56 -5.57
C LEU A 507 5.52 -16.63 -4.58
N SER A 508 5.64 -16.41 -3.27
CA SER A 508 5.07 -17.30 -2.26
C SER A 508 3.54 -17.34 -2.28
N ALA A 509 2.87 -16.26 -2.67
CA ALA A 509 1.40 -16.19 -2.72
C ALA A 509 0.82 -16.94 -3.93
N THR A 510 1.61 -17.06 -5.02
CA THR A 510 1.18 -17.70 -6.28
C THR A 510 0.90 -19.20 -6.19
N GLU A 511 1.29 -19.85 -5.09
CA GLU A 511 0.97 -21.26 -4.84
C GLU A 511 -0.48 -21.46 -4.34
N ASN A 512 -1.12 -20.41 -3.83
CA ASN A 512 -2.52 -20.48 -3.40
C ASN A 512 -3.46 -20.09 -4.56
N GLN A 513 -4.38 -20.99 -4.93
CA GLN A 513 -5.39 -20.72 -5.95
C GLN A 513 -6.33 -19.55 -5.60
N GLU A 514 -6.57 -19.29 -4.31
CA GLU A 514 -7.35 -18.13 -3.84
C GLU A 514 -6.72 -16.80 -4.26
N TYR A 515 -5.39 -16.73 -4.38
CA TYR A 515 -4.66 -15.55 -4.88
C TYR A 515 -5.07 -15.23 -6.32
N TRP A 516 -5.01 -16.24 -7.20
CA TRP A 516 -5.41 -16.13 -8.60
C TRP A 516 -6.90 -15.81 -8.75
N ASN A 517 -7.74 -16.45 -7.94
CA ASN A 517 -9.20 -16.24 -7.95
C ASN A 517 -9.58 -14.82 -7.52
N PHE A 518 -8.94 -14.28 -6.48
CA PHE A 518 -9.20 -12.92 -5.97
C PHE A 518 -9.01 -11.87 -7.08
N PHE A 519 -7.91 -11.97 -7.84
CA PHE A 519 -7.64 -11.08 -8.97
C PHE A 519 -8.37 -11.50 -10.26
N SER A 520 -9.07 -12.63 -10.25
CA SER A 520 -9.77 -13.20 -11.40
C SER A 520 -8.85 -13.39 -12.61
N VAL A 521 -7.60 -13.78 -12.38
CA VAL A 521 -6.59 -14.04 -13.43
C VAL A 521 -6.03 -15.44 -13.27
N ASP A 522 -5.62 -16.06 -14.36
CA ASP A 522 -4.87 -17.31 -14.34
C ASP A 522 -3.39 -17.07 -14.65
N ARG A 523 -2.55 -17.93 -14.08
CA ARG A 523 -1.09 -17.82 -14.15
C ARG A 523 -0.56 -17.81 -15.58
N ASP A 524 -1.02 -18.75 -16.41
CA ASP A 524 -0.53 -18.93 -17.77
C ASP A 524 -0.83 -17.71 -18.63
N SER A 525 -2.04 -17.15 -18.49
CA SER A 525 -2.44 -15.91 -19.16
C SER A 525 -1.59 -14.71 -18.75
N VAL A 526 -1.22 -14.61 -17.47
CA VAL A 526 -0.34 -13.54 -16.99
C VAL A 526 1.08 -13.72 -17.54
N SER A 527 1.62 -14.94 -17.51
CA SER A 527 2.96 -15.23 -18.05
C SER A 527 3.04 -14.90 -19.54
N GLU A 528 2.08 -15.39 -20.33
CA GLU A 528 2.00 -15.15 -21.77
C GLU A 528 1.95 -13.65 -22.08
N ALA A 529 1.14 -12.89 -21.33
CA ALA A 529 1.02 -11.44 -21.51
C ALA A 529 2.33 -10.71 -21.17
N ILE A 530 2.98 -11.05 -20.05
CA ILE A 530 4.26 -10.46 -19.65
C ILE A 530 5.34 -10.79 -20.70
N GLU A 531 5.49 -12.04 -21.12
CA GLU A 531 6.46 -12.47 -22.13
C GLU A 531 6.23 -11.80 -23.49
N LYS A 532 4.97 -11.71 -23.93
CA LYS A 532 4.58 -10.98 -25.15
C LYS A 532 5.02 -9.52 -25.07
N LEU A 533 4.82 -8.85 -23.94
CA LEU A 533 5.16 -7.44 -23.75
C LEU A 533 6.66 -7.20 -23.56
N ASP A 534 7.40 -8.11 -22.94
CA ASP A 534 8.86 -8.02 -22.84
C ASP A 534 9.53 -8.20 -24.22
N ARG A 535 9.04 -9.13 -25.05
CA ARG A 535 9.56 -9.35 -26.42
C ARG A 535 9.55 -8.08 -27.27
N ILE A 536 8.56 -7.21 -27.07
CA ILE A 536 8.45 -5.92 -27.75
C ILE A 536 9.04 -4.74 -26.96
N LYS A 537 9.64 -5.02 -25.79
CA LYS A 537 10.21 -4.04 -24.84
C LYS A 537 9.19 -2.99 -24.40
N ALA A 538 7.94 -3.41 -24.21
CA ALA A 538 6.87 -2.62 -23.60
C ALA A 538 6.90 -2.71 -22.07
N ILE A 539 7.55 -3.74 -21.52
CA ILE A 539 7.81 -3.88 -20.10
C ILE A 539 9.25 -4.30 -19.88
N ASP A 540 9.79 -3.93 -18.73
CA ASP A 540 10.90 -4.60 -18.06
C ASP A 540 10.31 -5.31 -16.82
N TYR A 541 10.92 -6.36 -16.29
CA TYR A 541 10.50 -6.94 -15.02
C TYR A 541 11.71 -7.29 -14.15
N PHE A 542 11.49 -7.26 -12.84
CA PHE A 542 12.54 -7.46 -11.84
C PHE A 542 12.05 -8.40 -10.74
N TYR A 543 12.86 -9.39 -10.38
CA TYR A 543 12.72 -10.13 -9.13
C TYR A 543 13.58 -9.46 -8.08
N HIS A 544 12.99 -9.11 -6.94
CA HIS A 544 13.73 -8.55 -5.84
C HIS A 544 13.08 -8.85 -4.49
N PRO A 545 13.88 -8.83 -3.41
CA PRO A 545 13.35 -8.96 -2.07
C PRO A 545 12.66 -7.68 -1.59
N LEU A 546 12.10 -7.76 -0.39
CA LEU A 546 11.68 -6.60 0.38
C LEU A 546 12.91 -5.76 0.76
N PHE A 547 12.82 -4.47 0.46
CA PHE A 547 13.87 -3.50 0.70
C PHE A 547 13.80 -2.95 2.13
N TYR A 548 14.45 -3.64 3.07
CA TYR A 548 14.57 -3.18 4.46
C TYR A 548 15.62 -2.06 4.61
N ARG A 549 15.34 -1.08 5.50
CA ARG A 549 16.24 0.02 5.90
C ARG A 549 16.74 0.96 4.80
N VAL A 550 16.03 0.97 3.67
CA VAL A 550 16.27 1.92 2.58
C VAL A 550 15.02 2.80 2.37
N PRO A 551 14.86 3.90 3.12
CA PRO A 551 13.73 4.81 2.90
C PRO A 551 13.69 5.36 1.48
N SER A 552 12.48 5.70 1.03
CA SER A 552 12.25 6.37 -0.25
C SER A 552 12.61 7.86 -0.16
N VAL A 553 13.40 8.32 -1.12
CA VAL A 553 13.82 9.70 -1.31
C VAL A 553 13.40 10.14 -2.71
N ILE A 554 12.89 11.35 -2.81
CA ILE A 554 12.48 11.98 -4.05
C ILE A 554 13.59 12.93 -4.48
N SER A 555 14.01 12.87 -5.74
CA SER A 555 14.86 13.88 -6.37
C SER A 555 14.11 14.57 -7.49
N ILE A 556 14.13 15.91 -7.48
CA ILE A 556 13.57 16.76 -8.53
C ILE A 556 14.70 17.65 -9.05
N ALA A 557 15.14 17.43 -10.28
CA ALA A 557 16.23 18.20 -10.88
C ALA A 557 15.76 18.97 -12.10
N GLN A 558 16.23 20.20 -12.26
CA GLN A 558 16.06 21.01 -13.47
C GLN A 558 17.40 21.65 -13.86
N GLY A 559 17.85 21.47 -15.10
CA GLY A 559 19.12 22.00 -15.56
C GLY A 559 19.44 21.65 -17.02
N SER A 560 20.71 21.70 -17.38
CA SER A 560 21.16 21.33 -18.72
C SER A 560 20.89 19.83 -18.99
N PRO A 561 20.49 19.43 -20.21
CA PRO A 561 20.22 18.02 -20.52
C PRO A 561 21.36 17.07 -20.16
N GLY A 562 22.61 17.49 -20.38
CA GLY A 562 23.78 16.67 -20.10
C GLY A 562 23.92 16.31 -18.61
N ASN A 563 23.78 17.30 -17.73
CA ASN A 563 23.92 17.10 -16.28
C ASN A 563 22.72 16.32 -15.71
N VAL A 564 21.51 16.62 -16.16
CA VAL A 564 20.29 15.92 -15.73
C VAL A 564 20.35 14.43 -16.07
N LEU A 565 20.74 14.09 -17.30
CA LEU A 565 20.90 12.70 -17.73
C LEU A 565 22.06 11.98 -17.01
N SER A 566 23.13 12.70 -16.70
CA SER A 566 24.26 12.17 -15.92
C SER A 566 23.84 11.81 -14.50
N TYR A 567 23.08 12.70 -13.84
CA TYR A 567 22.54 12.46 -12.50
C TYR A 567 21.51 11.32 -12.50
N ALA A 568 20.60 11.29 -13.48
CA ALA A 568 19.66 10.19 -13.67
C ALA A 568 20.35 8.82 -13.78
N ARG A 569 21.40 8.74 -14.60
CA ARG A 569 22.23 7.53 -14.72
C ARG A 569 22.86 7.14 -13.39
N ALA A 570 23.40 8.10 -12.64
CA ALA A 570 24.05 7.81 -11.37
C ALA A 570 23.06 7.25 -10.35
N LEU A 571 21.85 7.81 -10.26
CA LEU A 571 20.79 7.26 -9.40
C LEU A 571 20.43 5.83 -9.81
N LEU A 572 20.25 5.56 -11.11
CA LEU A 572 19.93 4.21 -11.60
C LEU A 572 21.02 3.17 -11.33
N LYS A 573 22.28 3.57 -11.15
CA LYS A 573 23.41 2.66 -10.90
C LYS A 573 23.78 2.48 -9.45
N TYR A 574 23.72 3.56 -8.68
CA TYR A 574 24.39 3.64 -7.39
C TYR A 574 23.41 3.71 -6.22
N THR A 575 22.15 3.32 -6.46
CA THR A 575 21.13 3.19 -5.43
C THR A 575 20.52 1.78 -5.47
N PRO A 576 20.14 1.19 -4.32
CA PRO A 576 19.51 -0.13 -4.25
C PRO A 576 18.34 -0.31 -5.22
N SER A 577 17.47 0.68 -5.32
CA SER A 577 16.48 0.76 -6.41
C SER A 577 16.09 2.20 -6.70
N THR A 578 15.80 2.48 -7.97
CA THR A 578 15.35 3.80 -8.41
C THR A 578 14.41 3.70 -9.61
N THR A 579 13.34 4.50 -9.57
CA THR A 579 12.55 4.87 -10.76
C THR A 579 12.90 6.29 -11.19
N VAL A 580 13.21 6.48 -12.47
CA VAL A 580 13.51 7.76 -13.10
C VAL A 580 12.46 8.10 -14.16
N HIS A 581 12.04 9.37 -14.19
CA HIS A 581 11.25 9.98 -15.25
C HIS A 581 11.96 11.25 -15.76
N ILE A 582 12.19 11.32 -17.07
CA ILE A 582 12.89 12.43 -17.73
C ILE A 582 11.96 13.10 -18.73
N SER A 583 11.97 14.43 -18.72
CA SER A 583 11.15 15.26 -19.61
C SER A 583 11.53 15.12 -21.07
N LYS A 584 10.61 15.55 -21.95
CA LYS A 584 10.81 15.55 -23.42
C LYS A 584 12.11 16.17 -23.92
N ASP A 585 12.49 17.30 -23.33
CA ASP A 585 13.70 18.06 -23.63
C ASP A 585 14.90 17.63 -22.77
N SER A 586 14.72 16.64 -21.90
CA SER A 586 15.72 16.14 -20.94
C SER A 586 16.23 17.19 -19.95
N THR A 587 15.53 18.31 -19.78
CA THR A 587 15.92 19.38 -18.83
C THR A 587 15.39 19.16 -17.43
N GLN A 588 14.43 18.25 -17.24
CA GLN A 588 13.84 17.94 -15.94
C GLN A 588 13.90 16.43 -15.65
N LEU A 589 14.14 16.11 -14.39
CA LEU A 589 14.18 14.77 -13.82
C LEU A 589 13.30 14.70 -12.58
N TYR A 590 12.52 13.62 -12.51
CA TYR A 590 11.83 13.19 -11.30
C TYR A 590 12.28 11.77 -11.00
N ALA A 591 12.88 11.55 -9.84
CA ALA A 591 13.34 10.23 -9.43
C ALA A 591 12.81 9.86 -8.04
N LEU A 592 12.44 8.60 -7.90
CA LEU A 592 12.10 7.97 -6.62
C LEU A 592 13.15 6.89 -6.35
N SER A 593 14.03 7.15 -5.39
CA SER A 593 15.17 6.31 -5.05
C SER A 593 15.03 5.72 -3.65
N ARG A 594 15.44 4.47 -3.47
CA ARG A 594 15.62 3.84 -2.15
C ARG A 594 17.09 3.99 -1.76
N LEU A 595 17.35 4.58 -0.59
CA LEU A 595 18.71 4.90 -0.13
C LEU A 595 18.93 4.43 1.31
N PRO A 596 20.13 3.93 1.68
CA PRO A 596 20.45 3.55 3.06
C PRO A 596 20.21 4.72 4.03
N HIS A 597 19.54 4.44 5.16
CA HIS A 597 19.07 5.49 6.08
C HIS A 597 20.16 6.46 6.55
N ASP A 598 21.37 5.95 6.81
CA ASP A 598 22.56 6.68 7.24
C ASP A 598 23.12 7.62 6.17
N GLN A 599 22.86 7.34 4.89
CA GLN A 599 23.33 8.14 3.76
C GLN A 599 22.33 9.22 3.31
N VAL A 600 21.05 9.06 3.66
CA VAL A 600 19.98 9.96 3.23
C VAL A 600 20.21 11.40 3.67
N LEU A 601 20.58 11.63 4.94
CA LEU A 601 20.79 12.98 5.47
C LEU A 601 21.93 13.69 4.74
N TYR A 602 23.04 12.98 4.53
CA TYR A 602 24.20 13.49 3.79
C TYR A 602 23.82 13.90 2.37
N LEU A 603 23.06 13.05 1.65
CA LEU A 603 22.65 13.35 0.28
C LEU A 603 21.66 14.53 0.21
N ILE A 604 20.70 14.60 1.13
CA ILE A 604 19.73 15.71 1.20
C ILE A 604 20.44 17.06 1.43
N GLN A 605 21.48 17.08 2.25
CA GLN A 605 22.25 18.31 2.54
C GLN A 605 23.22 18.65 1.41
N THR A 606 23.96 17.68 0.91
CA THR A 606 25.10 17.93 -0.01
C THR A 606 24.68 18.13 -1.46
N LEU A 607 23.70 17.36 -1.94
CA LEU A 607 23.35 17.36 -3.37
C LEU A 607 22.82 18.71 -3.87
N PRO A 608 21.92 19.42 -3.16
CA PRO A 608 21.44 20.72 -3.59
C PRO A 608 22.56 21.76 -3.71
N GLU A 609 23.49 21.79 -2.75
CA GLU A 609 24.62 22.72 -2.73
C GLU A 609 25.51 22.53 -3.96
N VAL A 610 25.96 21.29 -4.20
CA VAL A 610 26.82 20.96 -5.35
C VAL A 610 26.08 21.18 -6.68
N ALA A 611 24.78 20.90 -6.74
CA ALA A 611 23.99 21.06 -7.96
C ALA A 611 23.89 22.53 -8.39
N ILE A 612 23.71 23.46 -7.43
CA ILE A 612 23.63 24.89 -7.70
C ILE A 612 24.93 25.40 -8.36
N GLU A 613 26.10 24.95 -7.89
CA GLU A 613 27.39 25.29 -8.49
C GLU A 613 27.52 24.86 -9.95
N GLN A 614 26.78 23.82 -10.36
CA GLN A 614 26.75 23.29 -11.72
C GLN A 614 25.56 23.81 -12.55
N GLY A 615 24.81 24.80 -12.05
CA GLY A 615 23.64 25.34 -12.73
C GLY A 615 22.45 24.36 -12.80
N VAL A 616 22.38 23.41 -11.87
CA VAL A 616 21.25 22.47 -11.73
C VAL A 616 20.46 22.84 -10.47
N ASN A 617 19.18 23.16 -10.64
CA ASN A 617 18.27 23.31 -9.52
C ASN A 617 17.81 21.91 -9.07
N LEU A 618 18.36 21.41 -7.97
CA LEU A 618 18.08 20.08 -7.44
C LEU A 618 17.45 20.17 -6.05
N ARG A 619 16.32 19.49 -5.88
CA ARG A 619 15.70 19.23 -4.58
C ARG A 619 15.74 17.75 -4.28
N VAL A 620 16.12 17.40 -3.06
CA VAL A 620 16.17 16.03 -2.57
C VAL A 620 15.49 15.98 -1.22
N GLU A 621 14.44 15.18 -1.10
CA GLU A 621 13.61 15.15 0.11
C GLU A 621 13.12 13.74 0.45
N ARG A 622 12.85 13.49 1.73
CA ARG A 622 12.15 12.27 2.14
C ARG A 622 10.68 12.36 1.73
N MET A 623 10.15 11.26 1.22
CA MET A 623 8.73 11.12 0.95
C MET A 623 7.94 11.13 2.27
N ARG A 624 6.81 11.86 2.31
CA ARG A 624 5.93 11.93 3.48
C ARG A 624 4.65 11.12 3.32
N GLY A 625 4.19 10.96 2.10
CA GLY A 625 3.02 10.16 1.78
C GLY A 625 3.07 9.66 0.35
N TYR A 626 2.44 8.52 0.11
CA TYR A 626 2.41 7.83 -1.17
C TYR A 626 1.05 7.16 -1.33
N LYS A 627 0.40 7.39 -2.47
CA LYS A 627 -0.74 6.59 -2.91
C LYS A 627 -0.50 6.18 -4.35
N SER A 628 -0.87 4.95 -4.67
CA SER A 628 -0.74 4.36 -6.01
C SER A 628 -2.08 3.79 -6.43
N TYR A 629 -2.37 3.94 -7.72
CA TYR A 629 -3.61 3.52 -8.37
C TYR A 629 -3.23 2.80 -9.66
N ARG A 630 -2.45 1.71 -9.54
CA ARG A 630 -1.94 0.95 -10.68
C ARG A 630 -2.71 -0.34 -10.90
N ASN A 631 -3.33 -0.86 -9.85
CA ASN A 631 -4.07 -2.12 -9.77
C ASN A 631 -5.22 -2.30 -10.78
N ASP A 632 -5.67 -1.22 -11.41
CA ASP A 632 -6.74 -1.21 -12.41
C ASP A 632 -6.51 -0.11 -13.46
N LEU A 633 -5.29 0.43 -13.57
CA LEU A 633 -4.99 1.60 -14.41
C LEU A 633 -5.27 1.35 -15.89
N HIS A 634 -4.84 0.21 -16.42
CA HIS A 634 -5.02 -0.11 -17.83
C HIS A 634 -6.47 -0.49 -18.12
N GLN A 635 -7.10 -1.28 -17.25
CA GLN A 635 -8.50 -1.66 -17.39
C GLN A 635 -9.44 -0.47 -17.31
N ARG A 636 -9.21 0.49 -16.40
CA ARG A 636 -10.08 1.68 -16.31
C ARG A 636 -9.95 2.63 -17.50
N LEU A 637 -8.78 2.64 -18.16
CA LEU A 637 -8.51 3.50 -19.30
C LEU A 637 -8.85 2.83 -20.64
N LEU A 638 -8.97 1.50 -20.68
CA LEU A 638 -9.29 0.78 -21.90
C LEU A 638 -10.80 0.77 -22.14
N LEU A 639 -11.23 1.41 -23.21
CA LEU A 639 -12.63 1.45 -23.63
C LEU A 639 -13.07 0.12 -24.26
N SER A 640 -14.38 -0.06 -24.43
CA SER A 640 -14.96 -1.28 -24.97
C SER A 640 -14.53 -1.59 -26.40
N ASP A 641 -14.13 -0.57 -27.16
CA ASP A 641 -13.63 -0.62 -28.54
C ASP A 641 -12.10 -0.77 -28.64
N ASP A 642 -11.46 -1.11 -27.51
CA ASP A 642 -10.01 -1.27 -27.35
C ASP A 642 -9.19 0.02 -27.62
N THR A 643 -9.83 1.19 -27.56
CA THR A 643 -9.16 2.49 -27.56
C THR A 643 -8.94 3.01 -26.12
N TRP A 644 -8.09 4.02 -25.97
CA TRP A 644 -7.81 4.61 -24.66
C TRP A 644 -8.74 5.79 -24.35
N ASP A 645 -9.21 5.88 -23.11
CA ASP A 645 -10.07 6.96 -22.63
C ASP A 645 -9.33 8.31 -22.56
N GLU A 646 -9.81 9.28 -23.35
CA GLU A 646 -9.28 10.63 -23.49
C GLU A 646 -10.03 11.69 -22.65
N ASP A 647 -11.01 11.29 -21.83
CA ASP A 647 -11.87 12.20 -21.09
C ASP A 647 -11.17 12.80 -19.85
N LEU A 648 -10.87 14.10 -19.95
CA LEU A 648 -10.20 14.88 -18.90
C LEU A 648 -11.15 15.71 -18.02
N SER A 649 -12.47 15.56 -18.17
CA SER A 649 -13.49 16.34 -17.42
C SER A 649 -13.22 16.39 -15.91
N GLY A 650 -13.04 15.23 -15.29
CA GLY A 650 -12.75 15.08 -13.85
C GLY A 650 -11.42 15.68 -13.40
N LEU A 651 -10.42 15.78 -14.29
CA LEU A 651 -9.15 16.44 -13.98
C LEU A 651 -9.29 17.96 -14.15
N LEU A 652 -9.88 18.41 -15.25
CA LEU A 652 -10.01 19.84 -15.57
C LEU A 652 -10.98 20.57 -14.63
N SER A 653 -11.96 19.87 -14.06
CA SER A 653 -12.89 20.41 -13.07
C SER A 653 -12.23 20.75 -11.72
N GLN A 654 -11.02 20.24 -11.45
CA GLN A 654 -10.26 20.54 -10.23
C GLN A 654 -9.40 21.82 -10.34
N ILE A 655 -9.36 22.46 -11.52
CA ILE A 655 -8.53 23.65 -11.78
C ILE A 655 -9.12 24.92 -11.15
N ARG A 656 -10.42 24.91 -10.81
CA ARG A 656 -11.18 26.10 -10.41
C ARG A 656 -11.08 26.41 -8.92
#